data_AF-A0AA88SYY3-F1
#
_entry.id   AF-A0AA88SYY3-F1
#
_cell.length_a   1.000
_cell.length_b   1.000
_cell.length_c   1.000
_cell.angle_alpha   90.00
_cell.angle_beta   90.00
_cell.angle_gamma   90.00
#
_symmetry.space_group_name_H-M   'P 1'
#
loop_
_entity.id
_entity.type
_entity.pdbx_description
1 polymer ?
#
loop_
_entity_poly.entity_id
_entity_poly.type
_entity_poly.pdbx_seq_one_letter_code
_entity_poly.pdbx_strand_id
1 'polypeptide(L)'
;MCRRLLLRSSRLLPAYPSIPSGFTSDRVGPGSRAAETVKPAQRAAGTVLTSEIEAQPQEKRVNFLFVSPNVPARMEPPEEQVEALVSELKEQLEDEELNPEQKIELLNSSLNKALNTAAVQTHRSVLTLLKSRLYHSGVLSHCVLSLDPKRLQGNWSAAATLAQLTSSCCVGLDTGEKSKAFHRLFLPSVMDVLLSLASQLMRRVECMPLLRKVMDSVGWLLRAHTQLTTQVLSSVYYEQIQMWDDVTVSLLCIQLWIQTCTASRDFLSGLSDDSVLLLLNEAIGQLAVSSDPAVGAASVRLILLVARQLDLRIQPLLLKFRGLDSLLEKDWRGRGFDQDLDQLITLVQSERGLTSDSQGSTDRARAACVIQAAWRSYQTRRRVKSLNRAVGILQRRYRARRKQQQQQKEAQQWEEELKYQVCVRRQRARREFHQKQRKLLQLLPPDQVQSYLRECERRAAVVIQSYWRGFRQRRRYNNTHRHAAKQTHRQQQQAARILQRAVRNFLQRRRAATSPSITPFWIGQKGLTDSRRVELQKQVEEHIAVHPSSHVSPEECERLHEEVQLLLLLELQKGAQRRREEQRMEALLAHTHTQLELLRDAPPLSVVTATDADSFLSPSGAIAARARDAHNAMLQGVRLPWWRTLGETVDTFPPASLQELEADLGGLYVGAVCRHKGKSCKRTTLEPSR
;
A
#
# COMPACT_ATOMS: atom_id res chain seq x y z
N MET A 1 -33.75 34.24 55.93
CA MET A 1 -33.43 35.55 56.52
C MET A 1 -32.01 35.97 56.13
N CYS A 2 -31.74 37.28 56.16
CA CYS A 2 -30.49 37.98 56.48
C CYS A 2 -29.28 37.18 57.04
N ARG A 3 -28.00 37.56 56.80
CA ARG A 3 -27.39 38.58 55.88
C ARG A 3 -25.84 38.57 56.00
N ARG A 4 -25.14 39.16 55.00
CA ARG A 4 -23.78 39.81 55.06
C ARG A 4 -22.57 38.88 55.29
N LEU A 5 -21.31 39.18 54.89
CA LEU A 5 -20.61 40.14 53.99
C LEU A 5 -19.19 39.54 53.72
N LEU A 6 -18.26 40.01 52.88
CA LEU A 6 -18.14 41.14 51.94
C LEU A 6 -18.29 40.62 50.46
N LEU A 7 -18.02 41.24 49.29
CA LEU A 7 -17.22 42.40 48.79
C LEU A 7 -15.69 42.19 48.89
N ARG A 8 -14.78 42.70 48.03
CA ARG A 8 -14.73 43.39 46.70
C ARG A 8 -13.36 43.00 46.09
N SER A 9 -12.98 43.06 44.81
CA SER A 9 -13.57 43.22 43.44
C SER A 9 -12.43 42.76 42.46
N SER A 10 -12.50 42.65 41.13
CA SER A 10 -13.26 43.26 40.01
C SER A 10 -13.54 42.18 38.93
N ARG A 11 -14.59 42.22 38.10
CA ARG A 11 -14.95 43.08 36.95
C ARG A 11 -13.96 43.00 35.75
N LEU A 12 -14.37 42.68 34.51
CA LEU A 12 -15.70 42.29 33.97
C LEU A 12 -15.59 41.44 32.67
N LEU A 13 -16.68 40.76 32.30
CA LEU A 13 -16.96 40.04 31.02
C LEU A 13 -18.04 40.85 30.23
N PRO A 14 -18.70 40.42 29.11
CA PRO A 14 -18.70 39.13 28.38
C PRO A 14 -18.85 39.14 26.81
N ALA A 15 -18.94 37.94 26.23
CA ALA A 15 -19.81 37.51 25.10
C ALA A 15 -19.48 37.75 23.59
N TYR A 16 -19.90 36.74 22.80
CA TYR A 16 -20.13 36.65 21.33
C TYR A 16 -21.39 37.48 20.90
N PRO A 17 -21.78 37.66 19.60
CA PRO A 17 -21.42 36.88 18.38
C PRO A 17 -21.25 37.65 17.02
N SER A 18 -21.04 36.88 15.93
CA SER A 18 -21.45 37.14 14.51
C SER A 18 -20.48 37.80 13.50
N ILE A 19 -20.60 37.27 12.27
CA ILE A 19 -20.23 37.75 10.91
C ILE A 19 -21.19 38.92 10.50
N PRO A 20 -20.91 39.90 9.58
CA PRO A 20 -20.01 39.88 8.40
C PRO A 20 -19.13 41.14 8.07
N SER A 21 -18.35 41.02 6.97
CA SER A 21 -18.06 42.02 5.89
C SER A 21 -17.32 43.35 6.14
N GLY A 22 -16.30 43.63 5.29
CA GLY A 22 -16.23 44.90 4.54
C GLY A 22 -14.87 45.61 4.36
N PHE A 23 -14.34 45.60 3.11
CA PHE A 23 -13.53 46.66 2.46
C PHE A 23 -12.19 47.13 3.14
N THR A 24 -11.27 47.93 2.54
CA THR A 24 -11.18 48.63 1.23
C THR A 24 -9.70 48.75 0.77
N SER A 25 -9.48 49.38 -0.40
CA SER A 25 -8.25 50.01 -0.92
C SER A 25 -7.29 49.16 -1.79
N ASP A 26 -6.86 49.63 -2.97
CA ASP A 26 -7.36 50.82 -3.70
C ASP A 26 -7.27 50.78 -5.24
N ARG A 27 -7.97 51.76 -5.83
CA ARG A 27 -8.24 51.96 -7.26
C ARG A 27 -7.04 52.52 -8.03
N VAL A 28 -6.96 52.19 -9.33
CA VAL A 28 -6.91 53.20 -10.41
C VAL A 28 -7.74 52.68 -11.62
N GLY A 29 -8.42 53.61 -12.29
CA GLY A 29 -8.98 53.49 -13.64
C GLY A 29 -9.01 54.90 -14.27
N PRO A 30 -9.78 55.20 -15.33
CA PRO A 30 -10.74 54.37 -16.06
C PRO A 30 -10.54 54.40 -17.60
N GLY A 31 -11.46 53.80 -18.36
CA GLY A 31 -11.54 53.96 -19.83
C GLY A 31 -12.76 53.24 -20.40
N SER A 32 -13.84 53.97 -20.72
CA SER A 32 -15.15 53.39 -21.07
C SER A 32 -15.64 53.80 -22.45
N ARG A 33 -16.51 52.95 -23.02
CA ARG A 33 -17.30 53.04 -24.27
C ARG A 33 -16.69 52.34 -25.50
N ALA A 34 -17.47 51.91 -26.50
CA ALA A 34 -18.80 51.26 -26.59
C ALA A 34 -19.27 51.28 -28.07
N ALA A 35 -20.18 50.36 -28.40
CA ALA A 35 -21.10 50.36 -29.56
C ALA A 35 -20.58 49.98 -30.97
N GLU A 36 -21.43 49.17 -31.62
CA GLU A 36 -21.84 49.21 -33.03
C GLU A 36 -20.90 48.80 -34.19
N THR A 37 -21.12 47.55 -34.64
CA THR A 37 -21.48 47.14 -36.01
C THR A 37 -21.03 47.95 -37.24
N VAL A 38 -20.45 47.26 -38.25
CA VAL A 38 -20.86 47.34 -39.67
C VAL A 38 -20.18 46.21 -40.50
N LYS A 39 -20.83 45.72 -41.58
CA LYS A 39 -20.22 44.87 -42.64
C LYS A 39 -19.91 45.73 -43.88
N PRO A 40 -18.92 45.38 -44.72
CA PRO A 40 -19.29 45.17 -46.13
C PRO A 40 -18.51 44.12 -46.95
N ALA A 41 -19.22 43.60 -47.96
CA ALA A 41 -18.83 43.26 -49.34
C ALA A 41 -17.44 42.69 -49.73
N GLN A 42 -17.46 41.44 -50.21
CA GLN A 42 -17.18 41.01 -51.60
C GLN A 42 -16.27 41.85 -52.55
N ARG A 43 -15.27 41.16 -53.13
CA ARG A 43 -14.92 41.04 -54.58
C ARG A 43 -13.95 39.83 -54.70
N ALA A 44 -14.11 38.83 -55.59
CA ALA A 44 -14.06 38.83 -57.06
C ALA A 44 -12.64 39.10 -57.62
N ALA A 45 -12.07 38.33 -58.56
CA ALA A 45 -12.48 37.07 -59.23
C ALA A 45 -11.24 36.38 -59.88
N GLY A 46 -11.35 35.14 -60.36
CA GLY A 46 -10.26 34.48 -61.12
C GLY A 46 -10.50 32.99 -61.43
N THR A 47 -11.00 32.68 -62.63
CA THR A 47 -11.33 31.31 -63.08
C THR A 47 -10.35 30.82 -64.17
N VAL A 48 -9.81 29.61 -64.03
CA VAL A 48 -9.41 28.72 -65.16
C VAL A 48 -9.61 27.24 -64.73
N LEU A 49 -9.97 26.38 -65.68
CA LEU A 49 -10.13 24.92 -65.53
C LEU A 49 -8.95 24.17 -66.19
N THR A 50 -8.54 23.04 -65.60
CA THR A 50 -7.94 21.84 -66.24
C THR A 50 -7.68 20.82 -65.10
N SER A 51 -8.50 19.77 -64.98
CA SER A 51 -8.40 18.45 -65.67
C SER A 51 -7.39 17.49 -65.03
N GLU A 52 -7.81 16.23 -64.90
CA GLU A 52 -7.13 15.12 -64.21
C GLU A 52 -5.73 14.79 -64.75
N ILE A 53 -4.93 14.07 -63.95
CA ILE A 53 -4.40 12.72 -64.28
C ILE A 53 -3.57 12.17 -63.11
N GLU A 54 -3.72 10.86 -62.82
CA GLU A 54 -2.87 10.13 -61.89
C GLU A 54 -1.47 9.87 -62.48
N ALA A 55 -0.41 10.02 -61.68
CA ALA A 55 0.95 9.64 -62.10
C ALA A 55 1.78 9.08 -60.94
N GLN A 56 2.34 7.89 -61.14
CA GLN A 56 3.28 7.25 -60.22
C GLN A 56 4.65 7.95 -60.23
N PRO A 57 5.40 7.99 -59.12
CA PRO A 57 6.76 8.52 -59.09
C PRO A 57 7.74 7.53 -59.75
N GLN A 58 8.07 7.75 -61.03
CA GLN A 58 9.13 6.99 -61.70
C GLN A 58 10.54 7.39 -61.21
N GLU A 59 11.42 6.40 -61.13
CA GLU A 59 12.86 6.60 -60.94
C GLU A 59 13.46 7.39 -62.12
N LYS A 60 13.89 8.63 -61.89
CA LYS A 60 14.65 9.38 -62.90
C LYS A 60 16.11 8.88 -62.97
N ARG A 61 16.32 7.80 -63.72
CA ARG A 61 17.63 7.51 -64.32
C ARG A 61 18.06 8.70 -65.18
N VAL A 62 19.30 9.15 -65.02
CA VAL A 62 19.89 10.18 -65.88
C VAL A 62 20.35 9.49 -67.17
N ASN A 63 19.72 9.82 -68.30
CA ASN A 63 20.17 9.35 -69.61
C ASN A 63 21.41 10.13 -70.04
N PHE A 64 22.49 9.41 -70.36
CA PHE A 64 23.69 9.98 -70.97
C PHE A 64 23.45 10.22 -72.47
N LEU A 65 23.82 11.40 -72.96
CA LEU A 65 23.95 11.66 -74.40
C LEU A 65 25.36 11.30 -74.87
N PHE A 66 25.44 10.52 -75.93
CA PHE A 66 26.70 10.10 -76.55
C PHE A 66 27.32 11.25 -77.36
N VAL A 67 28.54 11.66 -77.00
CA VAL A 67 29.43 12.44 -77.88
C VAL A 67 30.83 11.86 -77.74
N SER A 68 31.40 11.37 -78.85
CA SER A 68 32.78 10.87 -78.88
C SER A 68 33.76 11.99 -79.21
N PRO A 69 34.93 12.03 -78.55
CA PRO A 69 36.17 12.47 -79.18
C PRO A 69 37.17 11.31 -79.30
N ASN A 70 38.00 11.34 -80.34
CA ASN A 70 39.00 10.29 -80.62
C ASN A 70 40.34 10.93 -81.01
N VAL A 71 41.20 11.19 -80.02
CA VAL A 71 42.63 11.51 -80.19
C VAL A 71 43.40 10.96 -78.97
N PRO A 72 44.48 10.19 -79.13
CA PRO A 72 45.28 9.71 -78.01
C PRO A 72 46.34 10.75 -77.58
N ALA A 73 46.18 11.29 -76.37
CA ALA A 73 47.28 11.92 -75.63
C ALA A 73 47.93 10.89 -74.70
N ARG A 74 49.23 11.06 -74.39
CA ARG A 74 49.90 10.24 -73.36
C ARG A 74 49.21 10.48 -72.01
N MET A 75 48.60 9.44 -71.44
CA MET A 75 48.14 9.48 -70.05
C MET A 75 49.31 9.19 -69.12
N GLU A 76 49.61 10.14 -68.25
CA GLU A 76 50.30 9.88 -66.98
C GLU A 76 49.40 9.00 -66.10
N PRO A 77 49.95 8.22 -65.15
CA PRO A 77 49.13 7.40 -64.26
C PRO A 77 48.19 8.28 -63.43
N PRO A 78 46.90 7.91 -63.29
CA PRO A 78 45.90 8.76 -62.63
C PRO A 78 46.18 9.00 -61.14
N GLU A 79 47.11 8.25 -60.53
CA GLU A 79 47.53 8.45 -59.14
C GLU A 79 48.40 9.70 -58.96
N GLU A 80 49.30 10.00 -59.91
CA GLU A 80 50.21 11.16 -59.83
C GLU A 80 49.44 12.48 -59.98
N GLN A 81 48.46 12.52 -60.89
CA GLN A 81 47.60 13.68 -61.08
C GLN A 81 46.69 13.94 -59.86
N VAL A 82 46.23 12.89 -59.19
CA VAL A 82 45.46 13.00 -57.92
C VAL A 82 46.35 13.51 -56.79
N GLU A 83 47.57 13.01 -56.64
CA GLU A 83 48.48 13.43 -55.57
C GLU A 83 48.95 14.87 -55.76
N ALA A 84 49.23 15.30 -57.00
CA ALA A 84 49.58 16.68 -57.33
C ALA A 84 48.45 17.65 -56.93
N LEU A 85 47.21 17.38 -57.37
CA LEU A 85 46.05 18.21 -57.04
C LEU A 85 45.79 18.28 -55.53
N VAL A 86 45.93 17.17 -54.79
CA VAL A 86 45.72 17.17 -53.34
C VAL A 86 46.86 17.88 -52.60
N SER A 87 48.08 17.89 -53.15
CA SER A 87 49.23 18.58 -52.57
C SER A 87 49.16 20.10 -52.80
N GLU A 88 48.87 20.54 -54.03
CA GLU A 88 48.65 21.95 -54.38
C GLU A 88 47.57 22.58 -53.48
N LEU A 89 46.45 21.88 -53.32
CA LEU A 89 45.35 22.34 -52.47
C LEU A 89 45.68 22.33 -50.97
N LYS A 90 46.65 21.52 -50.52
CA LYS A 90 47.12 21.57 -49.13
C LYS A 90 48.01 22.80 -48.92
N GLU A 91 48.94 23.07 -49.83
CA GLU A 91 49.83 24.23 -49.79
C GLU A 91 49.04 25.54 -49.80
N GLN A 92 48.03 25.65 -50.68
CA GLN A 92 47.11 26.81 -50.73
C GLN A 92 46.20 26.96 -49.50
N LEU A 93 46.11 25.95 -48.61
CA LEU A 93 45.35 26.04 -47.34
C LEU A 93 46.23 26.37 -46.13
N GLU A 94 47.53 26.11 -46.22
CA GLU A 94 48.54 26.42 -45.19
C GLU A 94 49.02 27.89 -45.25
N ASP A 95 48.62 28.65 -46.28
CA ASP A 95 48.75 30.11 -46.35
C ASP A 95 47.93 30.80 -45.24
N GLU A 96 48.59 31.55 -44.35
CA GLU A 96 47.99 32.29 -43.23
C GLU A 96 47.26 33.58 -43.66
N GLU A 97 47.51 34.13 -44.86
CA GLU A 97 46.92 35.42 -45.29
C GLU A 97 45.45 35.30 -45.73
N LEU A 98 44.99 34.09 -46.04
CA LEU A 98 43.62 33.82 -46.51
C LEU A 98 42.57 33.87 -45.40
N ASN A 99 41.60 34.79 -45.53
CA ASN A 99 40.41 34.90 -44.67
C ASN A 99 39.62 33.57 -44.67
N PRO A 100 39.06 33.09 -43.54
CA PRO A 100 38.20 31.89 -43.50
C PRO A 100 37.13 31.82 -44.61
N GLU A 101 36.53 32.93 -45.02
CA GLU A 101 35.57 32.92 -46.14
C GLU A 101 36.21 32.61 -47.49
N GLN A 102 37.42 33.14 -47.76
CA GLN A 102 38.21 32.79 -48.95
C GLN A 102 38.66 31.32 -48.91
N LYS A 103 39.06 30.79 -47.74
CA LYS A 103 39.38 29.37 -47.58
C LYS A 103 38.16 28.47 -47.88
N ILE A 104 36.94 28.89 -47.52
CA ILE A 104 35.70 28.18 -47.87
C ILE A 104 35.43 28.21 -49.38
N GLU A 105 35.66 29.33 -50.06
CA GLU A 105 35.47 29.43 -51.52
C GLU A 105 36.52 28.64 -52.32
N LEU A 106 37.77 28.66 -51.87
CA LEU A 106 38.86 27.82 -52.39
C LEU A 106 38.50 26.33 -52.25
N LEU A 107 38.16 25.88 -51.03
CA LEU A 107 37.73 24.51 -50.75
C LEU A 107 36.54 24.10 -51.62
N ASN A 108 35.49 24.93 -51.70
CA ASN A 108 34.31 24.63 -52.52
C ASN A 108 34.66 24.48 -54.00
N SER A 109 35.34 25.47 -54.58
CA SER A 109 35.64 25.47 -56.01
C SER A 109 36.58 24.32 -56.40
N SER A 110 37.58 24.04 -55.57
CA SER A 110 38.57 22.99 -55.84
C SER A 110 38.07 21.58 -55.55
N LEU A 111 37.39 21.32 -54.43
CA LEU A 111 36.78 20.01 -54.17
C LEU A 111 35.70 19.69 -55.21
N ASN A 112 34.89 20.67 -55.60
CA ASN A 112 33.86 20.46 -56.62
C ASN A 112 34.48 20.18 -58.01
N LYS A 113 35.57 20.87 -58.41
CA LYS A 113 36.33 20.52 -59.62
C LYS A 113 36.89 19.09 -59.54
N ALA A 114 37.58 18.76 -58.45
CA ALA A 114 38.29 17.49 -58.26
C ALA A 114 37.32 16.28 -58.18
N LEU A 115 36.19 16.42 -57.50
CA LEU A 115 35.17 15.37 -57.42
C LEU A 115 34.44 15.18 -58.75
N ASN A 116 34.12 16.25 -59.50
CA ASN A 116 33.45 16.11 -60.80
C ASN A 116 34.39 15.53 -61.86
N THR A 117 35.66 15.92 -61.91
CA THR A 117 36.65 15.31 -62.82
C THR A 117 36.86 13.83 -62.52
N ALA A 118 37.02 13.45 -61.25
CA ALA A 118 37.13 12.05 -60.83
C ALA A 118 35.83 11.24 -61.02
N ALA A 119 34.65 11.89 -61.08
CA ALA A 119 33.37 11.23 -61.36
C ALA A 119 33.05 11.06 -62.85
N VAL A 120 33.64 11.90 -63.73
CA VAL A 120 33.54 11.75 -65.19
C VAL A 120 34.48 10.65 -65.71
N GLN A 121 35.60 10.41 -65.03
CA GLN A 121 36.47 9.28 -65.32
C GLN A 121 35.77 7.96 -64.91
N THR A 122 35.69 6.99 -65.83
CA THR A 122 34.89 5.76 -65.71
C THR A 122 35.38 4.76 -64.65
N HIS A 123 36.49 5.04 -63.96
CA HIS A 123 37.11 4.13 -63.00
C HIS A 123 36.77 4.53 -61.56
N ARG A 124 35.84 3.78 -60.94
CA ARG A 124 35.41 3.96 -59.54
C ARG A 124 36.56 3.96 -58.50
N SER A 125 37.70 3.35 -58.85
CA SER A 125 38.95 3.36 -58.07
C SER A 125 39.60 4.76 -57.96
N VAL A 126 39.48 5.62 -58.97
CA VAL A 126 40.08 6.96 -58.95
C VAL A 126 39.35 7.86 -57.95
N LEU A 127 38.02 7.80 -57.92
CA LEU A 127 37.21 8.57 -56.96
C LEU A 127 37.42 8.10 -55.51
N THR A 128 37.59 6.80 -55.26
CA THR A 128 37.90 6.28 -53.90
C THR A 128 39.33 6.62 -53.48
N LEU A 129 40.30 6.52 -54.40
CA LEU A 129 41.68 6.96 -54.17
C LEU A 129 41.72 8.46 -53.82
N LEU A 130 41.12 9.34 -54.62
CA LEU A 130 41.09 10.79 -54.39
C LEU A 130 40.46 11.13 -53.03
N LYS A 131 39.34 10.49 -52.66
CA LYS A 131 38.76 10.64 -51.31
C LYS A 131 39.73 10.21 -50.21
N SER A 132 40.42 9.08 -50.38
CA SER A 132 41.40 8.61 -49.39
C SER A 132 42.57 9.60 -49.24
N ARG A 133 43.08 10.18 -50.33
CA ARG A 133 44.17 11.17 -50.30
C ARG A 133 43.73 12.47 -49.62
N LEU A 134 42.53 12.99 -49.91
CA LEU A 134 41.96 14.17 -49.22
C LEU A 134 41.83 13.99 -47.70
N TYR A 135 41.60 12.77 -47.21
CA TYR A 135 41.64 12.47 -45.78
C TYR A 135 43.08 12.39 -45.25
N HIS A 136 43.95 11.66 -45.95
CA HIS A 136 45.33 11.43 -45.49
C HIS A 136 46.21 12.69 -45.51
N SER A 137 45.96 13.64 -46.41
CA SER A 137 46.62 14.96 -46.47
C SER A 137 46.13 15.95 -45.42
N GLY A 138 45.00 15.67 -44.76
CA GLY A 138 44.37 16.57 -43.79
C GLY A 138 43.46 17.66 -44.41
N VAL A 139 43.25 17.68 -45.72
CA VAL A 139 42.35 18.65 -46.38
C VAL A 139 40.91 18.52 -45.85
N LEU A 140 40.40 17.31 -45.65
CA LEU A 140 39.07 17.14 -45.03
C LEU A 140 39.00 17.65 -43.57
N SER A 141 40.12 17.69 -42.85
CA SER A 141 40.18 18.29 -41.50
C SER A 141 40.09 19.82 -41.57
N HIS A 142 40.70 20.43 -42.59
CA HIS A 142 40.53 21.86 -42.87
C HIS A 142 39.08 22.20 -43.23
N CYS A 143 38.38 21.34 -43.98
CA CYS A 143 36.94 21.53 -44.24
C CYS A 143 36.12 21.59 -42.93
N VAL A 144 36.39 20.70 -41.97
CA VAL A 144 35.71 20.71 -40.65
C VAL A 144 36.04 21.98 -39.86
N LEU A 145 37.30 22.45 -39.88
CA LEU A 145 37.72 23.69 -39.20
C LEU A 145 37.13 24.95 -39.85
N SER A 146 36.99 24.99 -41.18
CA SER A 146 36.34 26.08 -41.91
C SER A 146 34.82 26.11 -41.74
N LEU A 147 34.20 24.98 -41.37
CA LEU A 147 32.77 24.89 -41.06
C LEU A 147 32.43 25.24 -39.59
N ASP A 148 33.40 25.59 -38.74
CA ASP A 148 33.16 25.96 -37.34
C ASP A 148 32.19 27.15 -37.24
N PRO A 149 31.01 27.00 -36.59
CA PRO A 149 29.99 28.05 -36.45
C PRO A 149 30.49 29.33 -35.73
N LYS A 150 31.67 29.30 -35.10
CA LYS A 150 32.31 30.47 -34.48
C LYS A 150 33.15 31.30 -35.45
N ARG A 151 33.47 30.77 -36.63
CA ARG A 151 34.38 31.38 -37.63
C ARG A 151 33.65 31.94 -38.86
N LEU A 152 32.39 31.56 -39.07
CA LEU A 152 31.55 31.99 -40.19
C LEU A 152 30.97 33.40 -39.94
N GLN A 153 31.23 34.35 -40.85
CA GLN A 153 30.73 35.73 -40.72
C GLN A 153 29.47 36.01 -41.57
N GLY A 154 29.40 35.51 -42.81
CA GLY A 154 28.21 35.71 -43.66
C GLY A 154 27.90 34.61 -44.67
N ASN A 155 28.89 33.85 -45.14
CA ASN A 155 28.73 33.01 -46.35
C ASN A 155 28.08 31.63 -46.12
N TRP A 156 26.86 31.63 -45.57
CA TRP A 156 26.05 30.42 -45.26
C TRP A 156 25.81 29.49 -46.45
N SER A 157 25.70 30.03 -47.67
CA SER A 157 25.56 29.25 -48.92
C SER A 157 26.84 28.47 -49.26
N ALA A 158 28.00 29.09 -49.06
CA ALA A 158 29.32 28.49 -49.23
C ALA A 158 29.62 27.46 -48.12
N ALA A 159 29.18 27.73 -46.88
CA ALA A 159 29.22 26.73 -45.79
C ALA A 159 28.32 25.52 -46.10
N ALA A 160 27.09 25.72 -46.58
CA ALA A 160 26.17 24.63 -46.90
C ALA A 160 26.59 23.80 -48.15
N THR A 161 27.35 24.38 -49.08
CA THR A 161 28.01 23.62 -50.15
C THR A 161 29.22 22.84 -49.63
N LEU A 162 30.07 23.44 -48.79
CA LEU A 162 31.22 22.76 -48.20
C LEU A 162 30.80 21.61 -47.28
N ALA A 163 29.70 21.75 -46.54
CA ALA A 163 29.03 20.69 -45.78
C ALA A 163 28.61 19.49 -46.66
N GLN A 164 28.02 19.75 -47.82
CA GLN A 164 27.62 18.72 -48.79
C GLN A 164 28.85 18.03 -49.40
N LEU A 165 29.89 18.79 -49.78
CA LEU A 165 31.12 18.23 -50.33
C LEU A 165 31.84 17.36 -49.29
N THR A 166 32.01 17.86 -48.06
CA THR A 166 32.67 17.15 -46.94
C THR A 166 31.95 15.84 -46.61
N SER A 167 30.62 15.86 -46.46
CA SER A 167 29.83 14.64 -46.23
C SER A 167 29.90 13.66 -47.41
N SER A 168 29.95 14.14 -48.65
CA SER A 168 30.14 13.29 -49.84
C SER A 168 31.52 12.61 -49.87
N CYS A 169 32.58 13.31 -49.44
CA CYS A 169 33.93 12.75 -49.33
C CYS A 169 34.02 11.65 -48.26
N CYS A 170 33.29 11.80 -47.16
CA CYS A 170 33.27 10.84 -46.06
C CYS A 170 32.56 9.51 -46.37
N VAL A 171 31.95 9.36 -47.55
CA VAL A 171 31.15 8.18 -47.93
C VAL A 171 31.82 7.43 -49.07
N GLY A 172 32.14 6.15 -48.86
CA GLY A 172 32.92 5.33 -49.80
C GLY A 172 34.37 5.82 -49.90
N LEU A 173 35.08 5.79 -48.77
CA LEU A 173 36.47 6.22 -48.62
C LEU A 173 37.27 5.07 -47.99
N ASP A 174 38.32 4.61 -48.68
CA ASP A 174 39.17 3.53 -48.21
C ASP A 174 40.17 4.05 -47.18
N THR A 175 39.91 3.78 -45.90
CA THR A 175 40.60 4.39 -44.75
C THR A 175 41.89 3.68 -44.32
N GLY A 176 42.16 2.49 -44.88
CA GLY A 176 43.32 1.67 -44.54
C GLY A 176 43.51 1.48 -43.02
N GLU A 177 44.76 1.55 -42.57
CA GLU A 177 45.14 1.43 -41.15
C GLU A 177 44.48 2.50 -40.26
N LYS A 178 44.18 3.69 -40.81
CA LYS A 178 43.59 4.83 -40.08
C LYS A 178 42.08 4.68 -39.83
N SER A 179 41.44 3.60 -40.31
CA SER A 179 40.00 3.32 -40.15
C SER A 179 39.46 3.60 -38.72
N LYS A 180 40.18 3.16 -37.68
CA LYS A 180 39.75 3.37 -36.29
C LYS A 180 39.71 4.84 -35.89
N ALA A 181 40.63 5.67 -36.39
CA ALA A 181 40.64 7.12 -36.14
C ALA A 181 39.57 7.83 -36.98
N PHE A 182 39.34 7.40 -38.21
CA PHE A 182 38.27 7.91 -39.07
C PHE A 182 36.90 7.73 -38.42
N HIS A 183 36.54 6.51 -38.00
CA HIS A 183 35.22 6.22 -37.44
C HIS A 183 35.01 6.74 -36.00
N ARG A 184 36.06 6.83 -35.17
CA ARG A 184 35.93 7.22 -33.75
C ARG A 184 36.21 8.69 -33.42
N LEU A 185 36.88 9.43 -34.31
CA LEU A 185 37.27 10.82 -34.07
C LEU A 185 36.81 11.73 -35.20
N PHE A 186 37.11 11.38 -36.45
CA PHE A 186 36.85 12.27 -37.58
C PHE A 186 35.37 12.31 -37.99
N LEU A 187 34.71 11.17 -38.21
CA LEU A 187 33.27 11.17 -38.53
C LEU A 187 32.42 11.83 -37.43
N PRO A 188 32.69 11.61 -36.12
CA PRO A 188 32.04 12.37 -35.06
C PRO A 188 32.23 13.88 -35.16
N SER A 189 33.44 14.38 -35.43
CA SER A 189 33.66 15.84 -35.54
C SER A 189 33.01 16.45 -36.78
N VAL A 190 32.95 15.72 -37.90
CA VAL A 190 32.16 16.12 -39.07
C VAL A 190 30.67 16.23 -38.70
N MET A 191 30.13 15.24 -37.99
CA MET A 191 28.72 15.22 -37.61
C MET A 191 28.35 16.34 -36.63
N ASP A 192 29.14 16.57 -35.58
CA ASP A 192 28.91 17.64 -34.62
C ASP A 192 28.96 19.02 -35.29
N VAL A 193 29.92 19.25 -36.20
CA VAL A 193 30.02 20.51 -36.94
C VAL A 193 28.82 20.71 -37.87
N LEU A 194 28.37 19.69 -38.61
CA LEU A 194 27.17 19.75 -39.45
C LEU A 194 25.90 20.08 -38.63
N LEU A 195 25.71 19.43 -37.48
CA LEU A 195 24.59 19.70 -36.59
C LEU A 195 24.68 21.11 -35.99
N SER A 196 25.87 21.56 -35.63
CA SER A 196 26.08 22.91 -35.09
C SER A 196 25.76 24.01 -36.13
N LEU A 197 26.14 23.80 -37.40
CA LEU A 197 25.79 24.65 -38.53
C LEU A 197 24.27 24.65 -38.77
N ALA A 198 23.63 23.48 -38.77
CA ALA A 198 22.17 23.38 -38.87
C ALA A 198 21.46 24.17 -37.75
N SER A 199 21.95 24.06 -36.50
CA SER A 199 21.39 24.78 -35.35
C SER A 199 21.52 26.32 -35.42
N GLN A 200 22.46 26.83 -36.25
CA GLN A 200 22.57 28.25 -36.59
C GLN A 200 21.68 28.65 -37.77
N LEU A 201 21.66 27.86 -38.85
CA LEU A 201 20.86 28.11 -40.05
C LEU A 201 19.36 28.15 -39.73
N MET A 202 18.89 27.24 -38.87
CA MET A 202 17.51 27.16 -38.40
C MET A 202 16.99 28.45 -37.76
N ARG A 203 17.85 29.22 -37.08
CA ARG A 203 17.48 30.49 -36.43
C ARG A 203 17.29 31.65 -37.43
N ARG A 204 17.41 31.38 -38.73
CA ARG A 204 17.34 32.36 -39.82
C ARG A 204 16.34 31.87 -40.88
N VAL A 205 15.15 32.46 -40.94
CA VAL A 205 14.05 32.03 -41.84
C VAL A 205 14.49 32.00 -43.32
N GLU A 206 15.34 32.93 -43.74
CA GLU A 206 15.93 32.98 -45.09
C GLU A 206 16.84 31.79 -45.41
N CYS A 207 17.41 31.14 -44.40
CA CYS A 207 18.36 30.03 -44.55
C CYS A 207 17.71 28.65 -44.61
N MET A 208 16.37 28.53 -44.57
CA MET A 208 15.67 27.23 -44.60
C MET A 208 16.02 26.29 -45.77
N PRO A 209 16.26 26.73 -47.02
CA PRO A 209 16.77 25.82 -48.06
C PRO A 209 18.22 25.36 -47.81
N LEU A 210 19.02 26.17 -47.10
CA LEU A 210 20.39 25.81 -46.68
C LEU A 210 20.35 24.84 -45.49
N LEU A 211 19.44 25.03 -44.54
CA LEU A 211 19.18 24.09 -43.45
C LEU A 211 18.83 22.71 -44.02
N ARG A 212 17.87 22.64 -44.95
CA ARG A 212 17.50 21.39 -45.64
C ARG A 212 18.73 20.72 -46.25
N LYS A 213 19.54 21.48 -47.00
CA LYS A 213 20.78 20.99 -47.62
C LYS A 213 21.80 20.42 -46.62
N VAL A 214 21.94 21.02 -45.44
CA VAL A 214 22.80 20.50 -44.37
C VAL A 214 22.18 19.27 -43.70
N MET A 215 20.86 19.23 -43.47
CA MET A 215 20.16 18.06 -42.92
C MET A 215 20.14 16.87 -43.88
N ASP A 216 20.04 17.11 -45.20
CA ASP A 216 20.23 16.10 -46.25
C ASP A 216 21.66 15.52 -46.20
N SER A 217 22.66 16.36 -45.89
CA SER A 217 24.07 15.97 -45.72
C SER A 217 24.30 15.13 -44.45
N VAL A 218 23.63 15.48 -43.33
CA VAL A 218 23.56 14.66 -42.11
C VAL A 218 22.91 13.30 -42.40
N GLY A 219 21.79 13.29 -43.13
CA GLY A 219 21.11 12.07 -43.54
C GLY A 219 21.93 11.21 -44.51
N TRP A 220 22.76 11.83 -45.37
CA TRP A 220 23.68 11.10 -46.24
C TRP A 220 24.74 10.34 -45.42
N LEU A 221 25.30 10.99 -44.39
CA LEU A 221 26.23 10.34 -43.46
C LEU A 221 25.57 9.25 -42.61
N LEU A 222 24.38 9.50 -42.05
CA LEU A 222 23.68 8.53 -41.19
C LEU A 222 23.35 7.21 -41.92
N ARG A 223 22.96 7.28 -43.20
CA ARG A 223 22.71 6.08 -44.02
C ARG A 223 23.98 5.28 -44.33
N ALA A 224 25.13 5.96 -44.46
CA ALA A 224 26.40 5.31 -44.76
C ALA A 224 27.13 4.79 -43.50
N HIS A 225 26.97 5.49 -42.37
CA HIS A 225 27.69 5.27 -41.12
C HIS A 225 26.71 5.23 -39.95
N THR A 226 25.94 4.14 -39.84
CA THR A 226 24.89 3.95 -38.80
C THR A 226 25.40 4.09 -37.36
N GLN A 227 26.71 3.92 -37.14
CA GLN A 227 27.38 4.16 -35.86
C GLN A 227 27.21 5.61 -35.34
N LEU A 228 26.95 6.58 -36.22
CA LEU A 228 26.73 7.98 -35.84
C LEU A 228 25.33 8.24 -35.28
N THR A 229 24.37 7.31 -35.44
CA THR A 229 22.98 7.50 -34.96
C THR A 229 22.90 7.76 -33.47
N THR A 230 23.67 7.03 -32.66
CA THR A 230 23.69 7.23 -31.20
C THR A 230 24.24 8.61 -30.84
N GLN A 231 25.23 9.11 -31.57
CA GLN A 231 25.79 10.44 -31.38
C GLN A 231 24.77 11.53 -31.73
N VAL A 232 24.13 11.47 -32.91
CA VAL A 232 23.14 12.46 -33.35
C VAL A 232 21.99 12.57 -32.35
N LEU A 233 21.42 11.43 -31.92
CA LEU A 233 20.35 11.39 -30.91
C LEU A 233 20.78 11.90 -29.53
N SER A 234 22.08 11.94 -29.23
CA SER A 234 22.65 12.49 -27.99
C SER A 234 23.21 13.92 -28.13
N SER A 235 23.13 14.51 -29.32
CA SER A 235 23.80 15.78 -29.61
C SER A 235 22.96 16.97 -29.15
N VAL A 236 23.53 17.81 -28.30
CA VAL A 236 22.94 19.08 -27.81
C VAL A 236 22.59 20.03 -28.97
N TYR A 237 23.25 19.90 -30.13
CA TYR A 237 22.90 20.65 -31.33
C TYR A 237 21.66 20.09 -32.04
N TYR A 238 21.46 18.76 -32.04
CA TYR A 238 20.26 18.13 -32.59
C TYR A 238 19.05 18.36 -31.68
N GLU A 239 19.21 18.25 -30.37
CA GLU A 239 18.17 18.60 -29.36
C GLU A 239 17.68 20.05 -29.54
N GLN A 240 18.60 21.00 -29.79
CA GLN A 240 18.24 22.38 -30.10
C GLN A 240 17.47 22.56 -31.42
N ILE A 241 17.61 21.64 -32.39
CA ILE A 241 16.86 21.66 -33.65
C ILE A 241 15.48 21.03 -33.46
N GLN A 242 15.42 19.91 -32.76
CA GLN A 242 14.18 19.22 -32.37
C GLN A 242 13.23 20.12 -31.56
N MET A 243 13.77 20.88 -30.60
CA MET A 243 12.99 21.73 -29.69
C MET A 243 12.58 23.10 -30.28
N TRP A 244 12.72 23.28 -31.59
CA TRP A 244 12.38 24.54 -32.27
C TRP A 244 10.94 24.51 -32.80
N ASP A 245 10.14 25.51 -32.41
CA ASP A 245 8.71 25.64 -32.73
C ASP A 245 8.48 26.11 -34.18
N ASP A 246 8.87 25.27 -35.15
CA ASP A 246 8.55 25.42 -36.57
C ASP A 246 8.15 24.08 -37.19
N VAL A 247 7.01 24.07 -37.88
CA VAL A 247 6.42 22.89 -38.53
C VAL A 247 7.35 22.28 -39.57
N THR A 248 8.10 23.11 -40.30
CA THR A 248 8.99 22.64 -41.37
C THR A 248 10.32 22.11 -40.83
N VAL A 249 10.82 22.64 -39.71
CA VAL A 249 11.97 22.07 -38.97
C VAL A 249 11.61 20.72 -38.37
N SER A 250 10.45 20.63 -37.70
CA SER A 250 9.92 19.37 -37.14
C SER A 250 9.75 18.31 -38.23
N LEU A 251 9.16 18.69 -39.37
CA LEU A 251 9.00 17.80 -40.52
C LEU A 251 10.36 17.37 -41.12
N LEU A 252 11.36 18.25 -41.20
CA LEU A 252 12.72 17.88 -41.64
C LEU A 252 13.36 16.84 -40.71
N CYS A 253 13.20 16.98 -39.39
CA CYS A 253 13.74 16.06 -38.40
C CYS A 253 13.07 14.67 -38.47
N ILE A 254 11.74 14.63 -38.52
CA ILE A 254 11.01 13.35 -38.67
C ILE A 254 11.32 12.71 -40.03
N GLN A 255 11.38 13.50 -41.11
CA GLN A 255 11.65 13.00 -42.46
C GLN A 255 13.08 12.46 -42.61
N LEU A 256 14.07 13.07 -41.93
CA LEU A 256 15.44 12.54 -41.82
C LEU A 256 15.44 11.13 -41.23
N TRP A 257 14.71 10.90 -40.15
CA TRP A 257 14.62 9.58 -39.52
C TRP A 257 13.84 8.57 -40.35
N ILE A 258 12.71 8.96 -40.96
CA ILE A 258 11.97 8.13 -41.92
C ILE A 258 12.91 7.67 -43.06
N GLN A 259 13.67 8.61 -43.63
CA GLN A 259 14.62 8.34 -44.73
C GLN A 259 15.84 7.51 -44.31
N THR A 260 16.19 7.49 -43.03
CA THR A 260 17.29 6.68 -42.49
C THR A 260 16.81 5.26 -42.21
N CYS A 261 15.65 5.11 -41.56
CA CYS A 261 15.03 3.81 -41.30
C CYS A 261 14.64 3.09 -42.60
N THR A 262 14.18 3.81 -43.63
CA THR A 262 13.84 3.19 -44.93
C THR A 262 15.05 2.81 -45.77
N ALA A 263 16.25 3.35 -45.50
CA ALA A 263 17.46 3.05 -46.27
C ALA A 263 18.11 1.70 -45.90
N SER A 264 17.90 1.20 -44.69
CA SER A 264 18.35 -0.12 -44.26
C SER A 264 17.30 -0.78 -43.36
N ARG A 265 16.90 -2.02 -43.72
CA ARG A 265 15.87 -2.77 -42.98
C ARG A 265 16.32 -3.18 -41.57
N ASP A 266 17.61 -3.39 -41.40
CA ASP A 266 18.19 -3.86 -40.14
C ASP A 266 18.68 -2.70 -39.26
N PHE A 267 18.51 -1.45 -39.71
CA PHE A 267 19.01 -0.24 -39.07
C PHE A 267 18.69 -0.16 -37.57
N LEU A 268 17.40 -0.32 -37.22
CA LEU A 268 16.96 -0.21 -35.83
C LEU A 268 17.30 -1.44 -34.99
N SER A 269 17.47 -2.62 -35.62
CA SER A 269 17.82 -3.85 -34.92
C SER A 269 19.17 -3.73 -34.19
N GLY A 270 20.13 -3.01 -34.79
CA GLY A 270 21.47 -2.75 -34.25
C GLY A 270 21.55 -1.59 -33.25
N LEU A 271 20.45 -0.89 -32.95
CA LEU A 271 20.43 0.17 -31.95
C LEU A 271 20.11 -0.37 -30.54
N SER A 272 20.68 0.29 -29.54
CA SER A 272 20.28 0.12 -28.14
C SER A 272 18.88 0.67 -27.89
N ASP A 273 18.14 0.04 -26.98
CA ASP A 273 16.79 0.43 -26.61
C ASP A 273 16.70 1.92 -26.17
N ASP A 274 17.74 2.46 -25.54
CA ASP A 274 17.80 3.89 -25.17
C ASP A 274 17.84 4.83 -26.39
N SER A 275 18.52 4.44 -27.48
CA SER A 275 18.52 5.22 -28.72
C SER A 275 17.21 5.08 -29.49
N VAL A 276 16.58 3.90 -29.45
CA VAL A 276 15.21 3.73 -29.95
C VAL A 276 14.23 4.59 -29.13
N LEU A 277 14.42 4.73 -27.83
CA LEU A 277 13.59 5.61 -26.98
C LEU A 277 13.81 7.08 -27.25
N LEU A 278 15.03 7.54 -27.55
CA LEU A 278 15.27 8.91 -28.02
C LEU A 278 14.55 9.18 -29.36
N LEU A 279 14.59 8.22 -30.28
CA LEU A 279 13.85 8.29 -31.55
C LEU A 279 12.31 8.28 -31.37
N LEU A 280 11.80 7.54 -30.39
CA LEU A 280 10.38 7.55 -30.03
C LEU A 280 9.97 8.82 -29.27
N ASN A 281 10.85 9.38 -28.43
CA ASN A 281 10.63 10.66 -27.75
C ASN A 281 10.46 11.80 -28.77
N GLU A 282 11.20 11.77 -29.88
CA GLU A 282 10.97 12.67 -31.03
C GLU A 282 9.56 12.49 -31.58
N ALA A 283 9.24 11.33 -32.16
CA ALA A 283 7.96 11.14 -32.85
C ALA A 283 6.74 11.36 -31.93
N ILE A 284 6.81 10.92 -30.66
CA ILE A 284 5.71 11.06 -29.70
C ILE A 284 5.68 12.46 -29.09
N GLY A 285 6.82 13.14 -28.93
CA GLY A 285 6.89 14.54 -28.52
C GLY A 285 6.27 15.48 -29.56
N GLN A 286 6.61 15.27 -30.84
CA GLN A 286 6.01 16.02 -31.95
C GLN A 286 4.49 15.76 -32.05
N LEU A 287 4.02 14.54 -31.77
CA LEU A 287 2.58 14.21 -31.66
C LEU A 287 1.88 14.84 -30.44
N ALA A 288 2.60 15.29 -29.42
CA ALA A 288 2.05 15.93 -28.23
C ALA A 288 2.12 17.47 -28.26
N VAL A 289 3.00 18.04 -29.07
CA VAL A 289 3.21 19.50 -29.19
C VAL A 289 2.62 20.06 -30.48
N SER A 290 2.78 19.37 -31.61
CA SER A 290 2.29 19.86 -32.90
C SER A 290 0.78 19.68 -33.05
N SER A 291 0.17 20.54 -33.86
CA SER A 291 -1.23 20.44 -34.30
C SER A 291 -1.38 20.30 -35.82
N ASP A 292 -0.25 20.23 -36.54
CA ASP A 292 -0.19 20.13 -38.00
C ASP A 292 -0.34 18.66 -38.47
N PRO A 293 -1.23 18.38 -39.44
CA PRO A 293 -1.48 17.02 -39.90
C PRO A 293 -0.32 16.37 -40.66
N ALA A 294 0.60 17.13 -41.28
CA ALA A 294 1.75 16.56 -41.97
C ALA A 294 2.84 16.10 -40.98
N VAL A 295 3.10 16.89 -39.93
CA VAL A 295 3.96 16.50 -38.80
C VAL A 295 3.38 15.29 -38.05
N GLY A 296 2.07 15.29 -37.79
CA GLY A 296 1.38 14.16 -37.17
C GLY A 296 1.46 12.87 -38.01
N ALA A 297 1.13 12.95 -39.30
CA ALA A 297 1.22 11.82 -40.22
C ALA A 297 2.65 11.28 -40.34
N ALA A 298 3.65 12.16 -40.45
CA ALA A 298 5.05 11.77 -40.49
C ALA A 298 5.48 11.06 -39.19
N SER A 299 5.06 11.56 -38.03
CA SER A 299 5.39 10.98 -36.73
C SER A 299 4.78 9.59 -36.55
N VAL A 300 3.48 9.40 -36.85
CA VAL A 300 2.85 8.07 -36.83
C VAL A 300 3.55 7.12 -37.79
N ARG A 301 3.85 7.57 -39.03
CA ARG A 301 4.58 6.78 -40.02
C ARG A 301 5.99 6.38 -39.55
N LEU A 302 6.69 7.24 -38.83
CA LEU A 302 7.98 6.92 -38.22
C LEU A 302 7.83 5.84 -37.14
N ILE A 303 6.85 5.95 -36.24
CA ILE A 303 6.61 4.94 -35.20
C ILE A 303 6.22 3.59 -35.82
N LEU A 304 5.42 3.58 -36.90
CA LEU A 304 5.10 2.36 -37.66
C LEU A 304 6.34 1.74 -38.33
N LEU A 305 7.23 2.55 -38.90
CA LEU A 305 8.50 2.07 -39.45
C LEU A 305 9.40 1.47 -38.36
N VAL A 306 9.42 2.08 -37.17
CA VAL A 306 10.14 1.56 -36.00
C VAL A 306 9.56 0.23 -35.55
N ALA A 307 8.23 0.10 -35.45
CA ALA A 307 7.56 -1.14 -35.10
C ALA A 307 7.85 -2.27 -36.11
N ARG A 308 7.82 -1.97 -37.41
CA ARG A 308 8.07 -2.94 -38.50
C ARG A 308 9.53 -3.42 -38.64
N GLN A 309 10.49 -2.88 -37.87
CA GLN A 309 11.88 -3.36 -37.83
C GLN A 309 12.28 -3.99 -36.49
N LEU A 310 11.47 -3.78 -35.44
CA LEU A 310 11.77 -4.24 -34.08
C LEU A 310 10.83 -5.33 -33.60
N ASP A 311 9.71 -5.58 -34.31
CA ASP A 311 8.68 -6.55 -33.97
C ASP A 311 8.33 -6.50 -32.47
N LEU A 312 8.57 -7.58 -31.72
CA LEU A 312 8.24 -7.67 -30.30
C LEU A 312 9.08 -6.74 -29.41
N ARG A 313 10.24 -6.22 -29.85
CA ARG A 313 11.03 -5.25 -29.07
C ARG A 313 10.33 -3.90 -28.91
N ILE A 314 9.40 -3.52 -29.79
CA ILE A 314 8.79 -2.18 -29.75
C ILE A 314 7.75 -2.00 -28.63
N GLN A 315 7.02 -3.06 -28.30
CA GLN A 315 5.90 -3.02 -27.36
C GLN A 315 6.31 -2.55 -25.94
N PRO A 316 7.35 -3.11 -25.28
CA PRO A 316 7.82 -2.63 -23.98
C PRO A 316 8.44 -1.21 -24.01
N LEU A 317 8.77 -0.68 -25.19
CA LEU A 317 9.24 0.70 -25.35
C LEU A 317 8.04 1.66 -25.45
N LEU A 318 7.03 1.33 -26.25
CA LEU A 318 5.79 2.10 -26.36
C LEU A 318 5.03 2.17 -25.02
N LEU A 319 5.04 1.10 -24.23
CA LEU A 319 4.40 1.06 -22.90
C LEU A 319 5.01 2.05 -21.88
N LYS A 320 6.16 2.67 -22.16
CA LYS A 320 6.72 3.76 -21.34
C LYS A 320 5.93 5.08 -21.52
N PHE A 321 5.29 5.27 -22.68
CA PHE A 321 4.55 6.48 -23.06
C PHE A 321 3.09 6.41 -22.62
N ARG A 322 2.84 6.76 -21.34
CA ARG A 322 1.49 6.75 -20.76
C ARG A 322 0.60 7.81 -21.43
N GLY A 323 -0.56 7.39 -21.92
CA GLY A 323 -1.55 8.27 -22.56
C GLY A 323 -1.44 8.36 -24.08
N LEU A 324 -0.44 7.72 -24.70
CA LEU A 324 -0.27 7.64 -26.16
C LEU A 324 -1.54 7.11 -26.85
N ASP A 325 -2.15 6.08 -26.28
CA ASP A 325 -3.48 5.58 -26.66
C ASP A 325 -4.53 6.68 -26.73
N SER A 326 -4.67 7.46 -25.65
CA SER A 326 -5.68 8.52 -25.57
C SER A 326 -5.38 9.75 -26.45
N LEU A 327 -4.10 9.99 -26.77
CA LEU A 327 -3.64 11.07 -27.65
C LEU A 327 -3.94 10.73 -29.12
N LEU A 328 -3.63 9.50 -29.54
CA LEU A 328 -3.91 9.02 -30.89
C LEU A 328 -5.42 8.96 -31.16
N GLU A 329 -6.22 8.54 -30.18
CA GLU A 329 -7.69 8.45 -30.32
C GLU A 329 -8.41 9.81 -30.30
N LYS A 330 -7.88 10.84 -29.63
CA LYS A 330 -8.61 12.12 -29.44
C LYS A 330 -8.12 13.25 -30.34
N ASP A 331 -6.82 13.43 -30.45
CA ASP A 331 -6.25 14.67 -30.98
C ASP A 331 -5.95 14.58 -32.49
N TRP A 332 -5.74 13.34 -32.96
CA TRP A 332 -5.28 12.99 -34.31
C TRP A 332 -6.30 12.22 -35.18
N ARG A 333 -7.43 11.77 -34.62
CA ARG A 333 -8.53 11.17 -35.41
C ARG A 333 -9.13 12.16 -36.40
N GLY A 334 -9.46 11.69 -37.60
CA GLY A 334 -10.07 12.49 -38.67
C GLY A 334 -9.14 13.53 -39.30
N ARG A 335 -7.82 13.44 -39.08
CA ARG A 335 -6.80 14.35 -39.65
C ARG A 335 -6.32 13.92 -41.05
N GLY A 336 -6.86 12.85 -41.62
CA GLY A 336 -6.62 12.43 -43.01
C GLY A 336 -5.56 11.35 -43.20
N PHE A 337 -5.08 10.73 -42.12
CA PHE A 337 -4.11 9.62 -42.14
C PHE A 337 -4.55 8.43 -41.27
N ASP A 338 -5.86 8.31 -41.04
CA ASP A 338 -6.46 7.39 -40.07
C ASP A 338 -6.09 5.90 -40.29
N GLN A 339 -5.75 5.46 -41.51
CA GLN A 339 -5.29 4.09 -41.78
C GLN A 339 -3.96 3.74 -41.08
N ASP A 340 -3.01 4.68 -41.02
CA ASP A 340 -1.74 4.50 -40.29
C ASP A 340 -1.95 4.72 -38.77
N LEU A 341 -2.90 5.60 -38.40
CA LEU A 341 -3.33 5.78 -37.01
C LEU A 341 -3.94 4.49 -36.42
N ASP A 342 -4.80 3.80 -37.17
CA ASP A 342 -5.42 2.52 -36.79
C ASP A 342 -4.39 1.38 -36.66
N GLN A 343 -3.39 1.33 -37.54
CA GLN A 343 -2.25 0.40 -37.38
C GLN A 343 -1.48 0.66 -36.08
N LEU A 344 -1.25 1.94 -35.71
CA LEU A 344 -0.53 2.27 -34.49
C LEU A 344 -1.38 2.00 -33.23
N ILE A 345 -2.68 2.32 -33.26
CA ILE A 345 -3.62 2.04 -32.17
C ILE A 345 -3.72 0.53 -31.93
N THR A 346 -3.87 -0.28 -32.98
CA THR A 346 -3.93 -1.75 -32.85
C THR A 346 -2.63 -2.35 -32.32
N LEU A 347 -1.46 -1.84 -32.75
CA LEU A 347 -0.17 -2.24 -32.15
C LEU A 347 -0.10 -1.93 -30.65
N VAL A 348 -0.48 -0.71 -30.22
CA VAL A 348 -0.49 -0.28 -28.80
C VAL A 348 -1.51 -1.05 -27.96
N GLN A 349 -2.65 -1.45 -28.54
CA GLN A 349 -3.71 -2.20 -27.83
C GLN A 349 -3.46 -3.72 -27.78
N SER A 350 -2.72 -4.29 -28.74
CA SER A 350 -2.55 -5.75 -28.91
C SER A 350 -2.03 -6.48 -27.65
N GLU A 351 -0.89 -6.07 -27.09
CA GLU A 351 -0.34 -6.65 -25.85
C GLU A 351 -1.15 -6.24 -24.60
N ARG A 352 -1.92 -5.14 -24.71
CA ARG A 352 -2.85 -4.73 -23.65
C ARG A 352 -3.98 -5.74 -23.46
N GLY A 353 -4.32 -6.54 -24.47
CA GLY A 353 -5.25 -7.67 -24.32
C GLY A 353 -4.76 -8.67 -23.26
N LEU A 354 -3.52 -9.16 -23.39
CA LEU A 354 -2.91 -10.14 -22.49
C LEU A 354 -2.59 -9.57 -21.10
N THR A 355 -2.26 -8.27 -21.02
CA THR A 355 -1.96 -7.61 -19.75
C THR A 355 -3.19 -7.04 -19.04
N SER A 356 -4.32 -6.73 -19.72
CA SER A 356 -5.48 -6.09 -19.07
C SER A 356 -6.19 -6.97 -18.03
N ASP A 357 -6.45 -8.24 -18.32
CA ASP A 357 -7.09 -9.16 -17.35
C ASP A 357 -6.19 -9.45 -16.14
N SER A 358 -4.89 -9.65 -16.39
CA SER A 358 -3.90 -9.88 -15.33
C SER A 358 -3.63 -8.61 -14.51
N GLN A 359 -3.42 -7.46 -15.15
CA GLN A 359 -3.13 -6.19 -14.48
C GLN A 359 -4.37 -5.61 -13.79
N GLY A 360 -5.54 -5.68 -14.43
CA GLY A 360 -6.84 -5.36 -13.83
C GLY A 360 -7.16 -6.26 -12.63
N SER A 361 -6.78 -7.54 -12.68
CA SER A 361 -6.79 -8.42 -11.51
C SER A 361 -5.81 -7.94 -10.44
N THR A 362 -4.55 -7.61 -10.77
CA THR A 362 -3.57 -7.12 -9.78
C THR A 362 -3.97 -5.80 -9.13
N ASP A 363 -4.54 -4.83 -9.84
CA ASP A 363 -4.94 -3.55 -9.23
C ASP A 363 -6.24 -3.69 -8.44
N ARG A 364 -7.18 -4.56 -8.85
CA ARG A 364 -8.31 -4.97 -7.99
C ARG A 364 -7.82 -5.67 -6.72
N ALA A 365 -6.83 -6.56 -6.83
CA ALA A 365 -6.21 -7.24 -5.69
C ALA A 365 -5.41 -6.27 -4.79
N ARG A 366 -4.75 -5.27 -5.36
CA ARG A 366 -3.98 -4.22 -4.65
C ARG A 366 -4.91 -3.28 -3.91
N ALA A 367 -5.98 -2.81 -4.56
CA ALA A 367 -7.06 -2.06 -3.92
C ALA A 367 -7.73 -2.88 -2.80
N ALA A 368 -8.04 -4.15 -3.04
CA ALA A 368 -8.55 -5.07 -2.02
C ALA A 368 -7.58 -5.24 -0.86
N CYS A 369 -6.26 -5.35 -1.11
CA CYS A 369 -5.25 -5.41 -0.05
C CYS A 369 -5.19 -4.11 0.77
N VAL A 370 -5.29 -2.94 0.14
CA VAL A 370 -5.37 -1.64 0.85
C VAL A 370 -6.63 -1.55 1.71
N ILE A 371 -7.80 -1.91 1.17
CA ILE A 371 -9.08 -1.94 1.90
C ILE A 371 -9.03 -2.95 3.06
N GLN A 372 -8.50 -4.16 2.82
CA GLN A 372 -8.33 -5.18 3.86
C GLN A 372 -7.31 -4.75 4.92
N ALA A 373 -6.23 -4.05 4.58
CA ALA A 373 -5.25 -3.53 5.54
C ALA A 373 -5.86 -2.39 6.39
N ALA A 374 -6.63 -1.50 5.78
CA ALA A 374 -7.41 -0.48 6.48
C ALA A 374 -8.42 -1.12 7.45
N TRP A 375 -9.13 -2.16 7.02
CA TRP A 375 -10.09 -2.92 7.84
C TRP A 375 -9.42 -3.71 8.98
N ARG A 376 -8.40 -4.53 8.68
CA ARG A 376 -7.64 -5.31 9.69
C ARG A 376 -7.02 -4.38 10.74
N SER A 377 -6.48 -3.23 10.34
CA SER A 377 -5.93 -2.25 11.27
C SER A 377 -7.02 -1.50 12.06
N TYR A 378 -8.19 -1.21 11.47
CA TYR A 378 -9.36 -0.70 12.21
C TYR A 378 -9.86 -1.70 13.26
N GLN A 379 -10.03 -2.97 12.88
CA GLN A 379 -10.47 -4.06 13.75
C GLN A 379 -9.50 -4.26 14.91
N THR A 380 -8.19 -4.22 14.63
CA THR A 380 -7.12 -4.28 15.65
C THR A 380 -7.17 -3.08 16.60
N ARG A 381 -7.26 -1.85 16.08
CA ARG A 381 -7.42 -0.63 16.90
C ARG A 381 -8.69 -0.68 17.77
N ARG A 382 -9.78 -1.28 17.28
CA ARG A 382 -11.03 -1.47 18.04
C ARG A 382 -10.86 -2.52 19.16
N ARG A 383 -10.17 -3.64 18.87
CA ARG A 383 -9.81 -4.67 19.87
C ARG A 383 -8.93 -4.09 20.98
N VAL A 384 -7.85 -3.36 20.64
CA VAL A 384 -6.96 -2.71 21.62
C VAL A 384 -7.72 -1.69 22.48
N LYS A 385 -8.57 -0.83 21.90
CA LYS A 385 -9.43 0.09 22.68
C LYS A 385 -10.37 -0.66 23.66
N SER A 386 -10.86 -1.85 23.30
CA SER A 386 -11.67 -2.68 24.21
C SER A 386 -10.85 -3.31 25.34
N LEU A 387 -9.62 -3.77 25.05
CA LEU A 387 -8.70 -4.33 26.05
C LEU A 387 -8.29 -3.28 27.08
N ASN A 388 -7.96 -2.05 26.65
CA ASN A 388 -7.64 -0.95 27.58
C ASN A 388 -8.80 -0.66 28.55
N ARG A 389 -10.05 -0.81 28.11
CA ARG A 389 -11.24 -0.69 28.99
C ARG A 389 -11.33 -1.87 29.99
N ALA A 390 -11.03 -3.09 29.56
CA ALA A 390 -11.01 -4.26 30.44
C ALA A 390 -9.90 -4.16 31.51
N VAL A 391 -8.67 -3.79 31.11
CA VAL A 391 -7.55 -3.52 32.02
C VAL A 391 -7.89 -2.40 33.00
N GLY A 392 -8.50 -1.31 32.54
CA GLY A 392 -8.97 -0.22 33.42
C GLY A 392 -10.02 -0.66 34.45
N ILE A 393 -10.92 -1.59 34.09
CA ILE A 393 -11.87 -2.19 35.04
C ILE A 393 -11.16 -3.10 36.04
N LEU A 394 -10.21 -3.93 35.59
CA LEU A 394 -9.42 -4.82 36.45
C LEU A 394 -8.59 -4.02 37.46
N GLN A 395 -7.86 -2.99 37.01
CA GLN A 395 -7.08 -2.11 37.89
C GLN A 395 -7.95 -1.38 38.91
N ARG A 396 -9.13 -0.89 38.52
CA ARG A 396 -10.10 -0.27 39.45
C ARG A 396 -10.58 -1.27 40.50
N ARG A 397 -10.95 -2.50 40.09
CA ARG A 397 -11.36 -3.57 41.00
C ARG A 397 -10.24 -3.99 41.95
N TYR A 398 -9.00 -4.11 41.46
CA TYR A 398 -7.84 -4.44 42.29
C TYR A 398 -7.54 -3.36 43.33
N ARG A 399 -7.50 -2.08 42.92
CA ARG A 399 -7.31 -0.94 43.83
C ARG A 399 -8.42 -0.86 44.89
N ALA A 400 -9.68 -1.07 44.49
CA ALA A 400 -10.81 -1.12 45.41
C ALA A 400 -10.69 -2.30 46.40
N ARG A 401 -10.35 -3.51 45.94
CA ARG A 401 -10.16 -4.70 46.79
C ARG A 401 -9.01 -4.50 47.79
N ARG A 402 -7.87 -3.93 47.36
CA ARG A 402 -6.74 -3.61 48.25
C ARG A 402 -7.14 -2.58 49.31
N LYS A 403 -7.85 -1.51 48.94
CA LYS A 403 -8.37 -0.53 49.92
C LYS A 403 -9.35 -1.17 50.89
N GLN A 404 -10.28 -1.99 50.42
CA GLN A 404 -11.24 -2.70 51.27
C GLN A 404 -10.53 -3.67 52.24
N GLN A 405 -9.53 -4.42 51.78
CA GLN A 405 -8.73 -5.30 52.63
C GLN A 405 -7.96 -4.53 53.71
N GLN A 406 -7.41 -3.35 53.37
CA GLN A 406 -6.76 -2.48 54.34
C GLN A 406 -7.77 -1.98 55.39
N GLN A 407 -8.90 -1.43 54.95
CA GLN A 407 -9.96 -0.95 55.85
C GLN A 407 -10.55 -2.07 56.73
N GLN A 408 -10.60 -3.32 56.23
CA GLN A 408 -10.98 -4.49 57.03
C GLN A 408 -9.94 -4.84 58.09
N LYS A 409 -8.64 -4.78 57.78
CA LYS A 409 -7.57 -4.99 58.78
C LYS A 409 -7.56 -3.90 59.84
N GLU A 410 -7.68 -2.63 59.43
CA GLU A 410 -7.79 -1.49 60.34
C GLU A 410 -9.02 -1.65 61.26
N ALA A 411 -10.19 -1.99 60.71
CA ALA A 411 -11.39 -2.26 61.50
C ALA A 411 -11.25 -3.46 62.46
N GLN A 412 -10.57 -4.53 62.03
CA GLN A 412 -10.27 -5.69 62.89
C GLN A 412 -9.38 -5.29 64.07
N GLN A 413 -8.32 -4.51 63.82
CA GLN A 413 -7.43 -3.99 64.86
C GLN A 413 -8.18 -3.07 65.85
N TRP A 414 -9.02 -2.16 65.36
CA TRP A 414 -9.87 -1.32 66.22
C TRP A 414 -10.89 -2.13 67.03
N GLU A 415 -11.47 -3.19 66.44
CA GLU A 415 -12.35 -4.12 67.15
C GLU A 415 -11.60 -4.92 68.22
N GLU A 416 -10.39 -5.40 67.94
CA GLU A 416 -9.55 -6.18 68.86
C GLU A 416 -9.07 -5.33 70.04
N GLU A 417 -8.59 -4.12 69.78
CA GLU A 417 -8.25 -3.15 70.82
C GLU A 417 -9.48 -2.78 71.67
N LEU A 418 -10.65 -2.57 71.05
CA LEU A 418 -11.88 -2.32 71.81
C LEU A 418 -12.32 -3.54 72.65
N LYS A 419 -12.20 -4.76 72.12
CA LYS A 419 -12.46 -6.01 72.86
C LYS A 419 -11.49 -6.14 74.05
N TYR A 420 -10.22 -5.84 73.85
CA TYR A 420 -9.19 -5.82 74.89
C TYR A 420 -9.50 -4.78 75.98
N GLN A 421 -9.75 -3.52 75.61
CA GLN A 421 -10.12 -2.46 76.55
C GLN A 421 -11.38 -2.82 77.34
N VAL A 422 -12.42 -3.37 76.70
CA VAL A 422 -13.64 -3.82 77.39
C VAL A 422 -13.34 -4.99 78.34
N CYS A 423 -12.45 -5.92 77.96
CA CYS A 423 -12.01 -7.00 78.84
C CYS A 423 -11.26 -6.47 80.06
N VAL A 424 -10.28 -5.58 79.87
CA VAL A 424 -9.50 -4.94 80.94
C VAL A 424 -10.41 -4.13 81.88
N ARG A 425 -11.33 -3.31 81.35
CA ARG A 425 -12.32 -2.56 82.15
C ARG A 425 -13.20 -3.50 82.97
N ARG A 426 -13.69 -4.60 82.38
CA ARG A 426 -14.47 -5.64 83.10
C ARG A 426 -13.63 -6.34 84.17
N GLN A 427 -12.35 -6.63 83.92
CA GLN A 427 -11.48 -7.28 84.89
C GLN A 427 -11.16 -6.35 86.07
N ARG A 428 -10.89 -5.07 85.81
CA ARG A 428 -10.72 -4.04 86.86
C ARG A 428 -11.98 -3.91 87.72
N ALA A 429 -13.15 -3.70 87.10
CA ALA A 429 -14.43 -3.62 87.81
C ALA A 429 -14.73 -4.88 88.65
N ARG A 430 -14.42 -6.10 88.16
CA ARG A 430 -14.53 -7.34 88.94
C ARG A 430 -13.56 -7.38 90.14
N ARG A 431 -12.29 -6.97 89.95
CA ARG A 431 -11.30 -6.89 91.04
C ARG A 431 -11.74 -5.88 92.11
N GLU A 432 -12.18 -4.70 91.70
CA GLU A 432 -12.71 -3.65 92.59
C GLU A 432 -13.97 -4.12 93.35
N PHE A 433 -14.89 -4.80 92.67
CA PHE A 433 -16.08 -5.39 93.30
C PHE A 433 -15.70 -6.44 94.35
N HIS A 434 -14.82 -7.41 94.02
CA HIS A 434 -14.34 -8.41 94.98
C HIS A 434 -13.45 -7.80 96.10
N GLN A 435 -12.83 -6.64 95.90
CA GLN A 435 -12.15 -5.90 96.98
C GLN A 435 -13.16 -5.23 97.91
N LYS A 436 -14.17 -4.53 97.37
CA LYS A 436 -15.24 -3.90 98.15
C LYS A 436 -16.05 -4.94 98.94
N GLN A 437 -16.40 -6.07 98.31
CA GLN A 437 -17.11 -7.17 98.96
C GLN A 437 -16.28 -7.80 100.10
N ARG A 438 -14.98 -8.05 99.89
CA ARG A 438 -14.11 -8.56 100.98
C ARG A 438 -13.99 -7.57 102.14
N LYS A 439 -13.79 -6.27 101.86
CA LYS A 439 -13.76 -5.23 102.91
C LYS A 439 -15.06 -5.18 103.70
N LEU A 440 -16.21 -5.30 103.04
CA LEU A 440 -17.51 -5.33 103.72
C LEU A 440 -17.67 -6.59 104.60
N LEU A 441 -17.29 -7.76 104.08
CA LEU A 441 -17.32 -9.02 104.86
C LEU A 441 -16.34 -9.03 106.04
N GLN A 442 -15.25 -8.25 105.99
CA GLN A 442 -14.33 -8.06 107.12
C GLN A 442 -14.86 -7.09 108.20
N LEU A 443 -15.92 -6.33 107.91
CA LEU A 443 -16.54 -5.35 108.82
C LEU A 443 -17.90 -5.82 109.37
N LEU A 444 -18.45 -6.93 108.86
CA LEU A 444 -19.74 -7.46 109.26
C LEU A 444 -19.61 -8.43 110.44
N PRO A 445 -20.51 -8.37 111.44
CA PRO A 445 -20.61 -9.39 112.49
C PRO A 445 -20.86 -10.79 111.88
N PRO A 446 -20.23 -11.88 112.40
CA PRO A 446 -20.31 -13.21 111.79
C PRO A 446 -21.73 -13.77 111.63
N ASP A 447 -22.62 -13.46 112.57
CA ASP A 447 -24.05 -13.80 112.58
C ASP A 447 -24.82 -13.17 111.38
N GLN A 448 -24.36 -12.02 110.88
CA GLN A 448 -25.01 -11.27 109.81
C GLN A 448 -24.48 -11.64 108.41
N VAL A 449 -23.34 -12.36 108.34
CA VAL A 449 -22.73 -12.76 107.05
C VAL A 449 -23.67 -13.67 106.24
N GLN A 450 -24.35 -14.64 106.88
CA GLN A 450 -25.20 -15.58 106.15
C GLN A 450 -26.49 -14.94 105.63
N SER A 451 -27.09 -14.00 106.37
CA SER A 451 -28.28 -13.28 105.92
C SER A 451 -27.96 -12.32 104.76
N TYR A 452 -26.81 -11.64 104.82
CA TYR A 452 -26.27 -10.83 103.72
C TYR A 452 -26.03 -11.66 102.45
N LEU A 453 -25.38 -12.83 102.55
CA LEU A 453 -25.13 -13.69 101.39
C LEU A 453 -26.43 -14.18 100.73
N ARG A 454 -27.42 -14.62 101.51
CA ARG A 454 -28.76 -15.00 100.99
C ARG A 454 -29.50 -13.83 100.32
N GLU A 455 -29.24 -12.59 100.74
CA GLU A 455 -29.77 -11.39 100.08
C GLU A 455 -29.03 -11.07 98.77
N CYS A 456 -27.70 -11.25 98.73
CA CYS A 456 -26.93 -11.16 97.49
C CYS A 456 -27.37 -12.20 96.45
N GLU A 457 -27.62 -13.45 96.85
CA GLU A 457 -28.14 -14.51 95.99
C GLU A 457 -29.51 -14.15 95.40
N ARG A 458 -30.45 -13.68 96.22
CA ARG A 458 -31.77 -13.23 95.77
C ARG A 458 -31.68 -12.08 94.77
N ARG A 459 -30.84 -11.06 95.04
CA ARG A 459 -30.59 -9.95 94.11
C ARG A 459 -29.94 -10.41 92.81
N ALA A 460 -28.96 -11.31 92.87
CA ALA A 460 -28.32 -11.89 91.69
C ALA A 460 -29.33 -12.68 90.83
N ALA A 461 -30.21 -13.47 91.45
CA ALA A 461 -31.26 -14.20 90.75
C ALA A 461 -32.22 -13.26 90.00
N VAL A 462 -32.66 -12.16 90.61
CA VAL A 462 -33.50 -11.13 89.96
C VAL A 462 -32.80 -10.48 88.77
N VAL A 463 -31.51 -10.16 88.90
CA VAL A 463 -30.70 -9.60 87.79
C VAL A 463 -30.57 -10.62 86.65
N ILE A 464 -30.25 -11.88 86.93
CA ILE A 464 -30.11 -12.94 85.92
C ILE A 464 -31.46 -13.19 85.21
N GLN A 465 -32.56 -13.29 85.96
CA GLN A 465 -33.90 -13.51 85.41
C GLN A 465 -34.36 -12.33 84.54
N SER A 466 -34.14 -11.08 84.96
CA SER A 466 -34.49 -9.91 84.15
C SER A 466 -33.66 -9.83 82.86
N TYR A 467 -32.36 -10.13 82.92
CA TYR A 467 -31.50 -10.18 81.75
C TYR A 467 -31.90 -11.29 80.76
N TRP A 468 -32.31 -12.46 81.28
CA TRP A 468 -32.85 -13.57 80.47
C TRP A 468 -34.20 -13.22 79.81
N ARG A 469 -35.14 -12.60 80.54
CA ARG A 469 -36.40 -12.08 79.97
C ARG A 469 -36.12 -11.10 78.84
N GLY A 470 -35.18 -10.17 79.03
CA GLY A 470 -34.72 -9.23 77.99
C GLY A 470 -34.05 -9.91 76.79
N PHE A 471 -33.21 -10.92 77.01
CA PHE A 471 -32.59 -11.70 75.94
C PHE A 471 -33.63 -12.47 75.12
N ARG A 472 -34.60 -13.14 75.76
CA ARG A 472 -35.72 -13.83 75.10
C ARG A 472 -36.50 -12.88 74.20
N GLN A 473 -36.77 -11.66 74.66
CA GLN A 473 -37.51 -10.67 73.88
C GLN A 473 -36.68 -10.09 72.72
N ARG A 474 -35.38 -9.82 72.92
CA ARG A 474 -34.47 -9.43 71.83
C ARG A 474 -34.32 -10.54 70.78
N ARG A 475 -34.23 -11.81 71.17
CA ARG A 475 -34.18 -12.95 70.25
C ARG A 475 -35.47 -13.10 69.45
N ARG A 476 -36.64 -12.89 70.08
CA ARG A 476 -37.95 -12.81 69.39
C ARG A 476 -37.97 -11.67 68.37
N TYR A 477 -37.64 -10.44 68.79
CA TYR A 477 -37.61 -9.28 67.90
C TYR A 477 -36.67 -9.48 66.71
N ASN A 478 -35.43 -9.93 66.94
CA ASN A 478 -34.47 -10.19 65.88
C ASN A 478 -34.93 -11.29 64.92
N ASN A 479 -35.60 -12.34 65.41
CA ASN A 479 -36.23 -13.34 64.54
C ASN A 479 -37.33 -12.69 63.69
N THR A 480 -38.30 -11.99 64.30
CA THR A 480 -39.40 -11.32 63.57
C THR A 480 -38.86 -10.34 62.53
N HIS A 481 -37.87 -9.51 62.87
CA HIS A 481 -37.21 -8.59 61.95
C HIS A 481 -36.48 -9.34 60.81
N ARG A 482 -35.83 -10.47 61.09
CA ARG A 482 -35.18 -11.31 60.07
C ARG A 482 -36.19 -12.02 59.16
N HIS A 483 -37.36 -12.38 59.65
CA HIS A 483 -38.46 -12.90 58.85
C HIS A 483 -39.09 -11.80 57.98
N ALA A 484 -39.38 -10.63 58.55
CA ALA A 484 -39.90 -9.46 57.82
C ALA A 484 -38.93 -9.02 56.71
N ALA A 485 -37.63 -8.90 57.00
CA ALA A 485 -36.61 -8.56 56.00
C ALA A 485 -36.46 -9.63 54.90
N LYS A 486 -36.60 -10.92 55.23
CA LYS A 486 -36.66 -12.01 54.22
C LYS A 486 -37.94 -11.90 53.37
N GLN A 487 -39.06 -11.49 53.95
CA GLN A 487 -40.34 -11.36 53.27
C GLN A 487 -40.38 -10.14 52.35
N THR A 488 -39.91 -8.97 52.78
CA THR A 488 -39.77 -7.78 51.93
C THR A 488 -38.76 -8.00 50.82
N HIS A 489 -37.64 -8.69 51.06
CA HIS A 489 -36.70 -9.09 50.01
C HIS A 489 -37.34 -10.03 48.97
N ARG A 490 -38.14 -11.02 49.41
CA ARG A 490 -38.92 -11.88 48.49
C ARG A 490 -39.95 -11.08 47.68
N GLN A 491 -40.66 -10.13 48.30
CA GLN A 491 -41.60 -9.24 47.62
C GLN A 491 -40.89 -8.34 46.60
N GLN A 492 -39.73 -7.76 46.96
CA GLN A 492 -38.89 -6.98 46.03
C GLN A 492 -38.41 -7.83 44.85
N GLN A 493 -38.00 -9.08 45.08
CA GLN A 493 -37.64 -10.00 43.99
C GLN A 493 -38.84 -10.36 43.11
N GLN A 494 -40.04 -10.53 43.67
CA GLN A 494 -41.27 -10.76 42.90
C GLN A 494 -41.65 -9.52 42.06
N ALA A 495 -41.65 -8.33 42.67
CA ALA A 495 -41.89 -7.06 41.97
C ALA A 495 -40.86 -6.80 40.87
N ALA A 496 -39.58 -7.07 41.13
CA ALA A 496 -38.51 -6.99 40.12
C ALA A 496 -38.74 -7.99 38.96
N ARG A 497 -39.16 -9.22 39.24
CA ARG A 497 -39.52 -10.21 38.20
C ARG A 497 -40.74 -9.76 37.38
N ILE A 498 -41.74 -9.15 38.00
CA ILE A 498 -42.93 -8.59 37.33
C ILE A 498 -42.52 -7.42 36.43
N LEU A 499 -41.75 -6.45 36.95
CA LEU A 499 -41.20 -5.33 36.18
C LEU A 499 -40.30 -5.79 35.03
N GLN A 500 -39.43 -6.78 35.26
CA GLN A 500 -38.59 -7.36 34.20
C GLN A 500 -39.41 -8.06 33.12
N ARG A 501 -40.50 -8.76 33.46
CA ARG A 501 -41.45 -9.31 32.49
C ARG A 501 -42.18 -8.20 31.73
N ALA A 502 -42.69 -7.18 32.42
CA ALA A 502 -43.36 -6.04 31.79
C ALA A 502 -42.43 -5.27 30.83
N VAL A 503 -41.18 -5.00 31.24
CA VAL A 503 -40.17 -4.33 30.40
C VAL A 503 -39.73 -5.22 29.23
N ARG A 504 -39.58 -6.54 29.42
CA ARG A 504 -39.31 -7.46 28.28
C ARG A 504 -40.46 -7.47 27.29
N ASN A 505 -41.71 -7.55 27.76
CA ASN A 505 -42.90 -7.51 26.90
C ASN A 505 -43.05 -6.14 26.21
N PHE A 506 -42.77 -5.04 26.90
CA PHE A 506 -42.74 -3.70 26.31
C PHE A 506 -41.63 -3.54 25.26
N LEU A 507 -40.42 -4.06 25.52
CA LEU A 507 -39.33 -4.06 24.55
C LEU A 507 -39.59 -5.02 23.38
N GLN A 508 -40.33 -6.11 23.58
CA GLN A 508 -40.78 -7.01 22.52
C GLN A 508 -41.87 -6.35 21.65
N ARG A 509 -42.86 -5.68 22.25
CA ARG A 509 -43.86 -4.86 21.54
C ARG A 509 -43.20 -3.71 20.80
N ARG A 510 -42.29 -2.97 21.43
CA ARG A 510 -41.48 -1.94 20.75
C ARG A 510 -40.65 -2.54 19.63
N ARG A 511 -39.99 -3.69 19.82
CA ARG A 511 -39.25 -4.35 18.74
C ARG A 511 -40.18 -4.66 17.56
N ALA A 512 -41.33 -5.30 17.80
CA ALA A 512 -42.31 -5.61 16.76
C ALA A 512 -42.91 -4.38 16.04
N ALA A 513 -42.95 -3.21 16.70
CA ALA A 513 -43.42 -1.95 16.13
C ALA A 513 -42.30 -1.01 15.62
N THR A 514 -41.02 -1.30 15.94
CA THR A 514 -39.83 -0.52 15.50
C THR A 514 -39.06 -1.27 14.41
N SER A 515 -39.16 -2.59 14.36
CA SER A 515 -39.12 -3.27 13.08
C SER A 515 -40.30 -2.72 12.26
N PRO A 516 -40.10 -2.20 11.05
CA PRO A 516 -41.19 -2.28 10.08
C PRO A 516 -41.61 -3.75 9.98
N SER A 517 -42.81 -4.02 9.46
CA SER A 517 -43.12 -5.37 9.03
C SER A 517 -42.06 -5.79 8.02
N ILE A 518 -41.12 -6.64 8.44
CA ILE A 518 -40.35 -7.47 7.53
C ILE A 518 -41.37 -8.47 7.01
N THR A 519 -42.12 -8.01 6.00
CA THR A 519 -42.56 -8.88 4.92
C THR A 519 -41.33 -9.73 4.58
N PRO A 520 -41.39 -11.06 4.74
CA PRO A 520 -40.28 -11.91 4.32
C PRO A 520 -40.00 -11.56 2.86
N PHE A 521 -38.82 -11.01 2.57
CA PHE A 521 -38.58 -10.11 1.42
C PHE A 521 -38.66 -10.81 0.03
N TRP A 522 -39.12 -12.07 0.05
CA TRP A 522 -39.17 -13.07 -1.01
C TRP A 522 -40.45 -13.92 -0.98
N ILE A 523 -41.34 -13.75 0.01
CA ILE A 523 -42.59 -14.51 0.15
C ILE A 523 -43.75 -13.52 0.26
N GLY A 524 -44.53 -13.40 -0.82
CA GLY A 524 -45.76 -12.61 -0.85
C GLY A 524 -45.66 -11.19 -1.42
N GLN A 525 -44.82 -10.95 -2.44
CA GLN A 525 -45.11 -9.83 -3.34
C GLN A 525 -46.39 -10.12 -4.13
N LYS A 526 -47.31 -9.15 -4.21
CA LYS A 526 -48.50 -9.25 -5.07
C LYS A 526 -48.05 -9.34 -6.53
N GLY A 527 -48.15 -10.52 -7.12
CA GLY A 527 -47.70 -10.82 -8.49
C GLY A 527 -46.98 -12.15 -8.61
N LEU A 528 -46.18 -12.55 -7.61
CA LEU A 528 -45.57 -13.89 -7.55
C LEU A 528 -46.49 -14.88 -6.83
N THR A 529 -47.61 -15.22 -7.46
CA THR A 529 -48.27 -16.52 -7.24
C THR A 529 -47.41 -17.63 -7.86
N ASP A 530 -47.56 -18.89 -7.41
CA ASP A 530 -46.78 -19.99 -7.97
C ASP A 530 -47.09 -20.26 -9.46
N SER A 531 -48.27 -19.87 -9.94
CA SER A 531 -48.56 -19.79 -11.38
C SER A 531 -47.63 -18.84 -12.13
N ARG A 532 -47.39 -17.62 -11.59
CA ARG A 532 -46.46 -16.66 -12.18
C ARG A 532 -45.00 -17.06 -11.97
N ARG A 533 -44.69 -17.81 -10.89
CA ARG A 533 -43.37 -18.43 -10.71
C ARG A 533 -43.07 -19.40 -11.85
N VAL A 534 -44.00 -20.31 -12.17
CA VAL A 534 -43.85 -21.27 -13.28
C VAL A 534 -43.79 -20.54 -14.63
N GLU A 535 -44.59 -19.50 -14.84
CA GLU A 535 -44.54 -18.69 -16.06
C GLU A 535 -43.19 -17.96 -16.25
N LEU A 536 -42.66 -17.35 -15.18
CA LEU A 536 -41.34 -16.71 -15.20
C LEU A 536 -40.20 -17.72 -15.35
N GLN A 537 -40.32 -18.90 -14.73
CA GLN A 537 -39.37 -19.99 -14.89
C GLN A 537 -39.35 -20.48 -16.34
N LYS A 538 -40.52 -20.68 -16.96
CA LYS A 538 -40.64 -21.03 -18.38
C LYS A 538 -40.04 -19.96 -19.30
N GLN A 539 -40.22 -18.67 -18.99
CA GLN A 539 -39.57 -17.57 -19.74
C GLN A 539 -38.04 -17.59 -19.62
N VAL A 540 -37.50 -18.01 -18.47
CA VAL A 540 -36.05 -18.18 -18.27
C VAL A 540 -35.53 -19.42 -19.00
N GLU A 541 -36.26 -20.54 -18.94
CA GLU A 541 -35.94 -21.78 -19.68
C GLU A 541 -35.96 -21.55 -21.20
N GLU A 542 -36.97 -20.84 -21.72
CA GLU A 542 -37.05 -20.40 -23.13
C GLU A 542 -35.88 -19.48 -23.50
N HIS A 543 -35.50 -18.52 -22.64
CA HIS A 543 -34.37 -17.64 -22.90
C HIS A 543 -33.02 -18.40 -22.90
N ILE A 544 -32.86 -19.40 -22.03
CA ILE A 544 -31.66 -20.25 -21.97
C ILE A 544 -31.58 -21.17 -23.19
N ALA A 545 -32.72 -21.72 -23.66
CA ALA A 545 -32.77 -22.51 -24.88
C ALA A 545 -32.38 -21.70 -26.14
N VAL A 546 -32.69 -20.41 -26.18
CA VAL A 546 -32.28 -19.48 -27.25
C VAL A 546 -30.82 -19.01 -27.08
N HIS A 547 -30.26 -19.05 -25.87
CA HIS A 547 -28.89 -18.62 -25.57
C HIS A 547 -28.07 -19.68 -24.80
N PRO A 548 -27.70 -20.82 -25.41
CA PRO A 548 -26.90 -21.85 -24.76
C PRO A 548 -25.53 -21.31 -24.31
N SER A 549 -25.11 -21.65 -23.10
CA SER A 549 -23.78 -21.31 -22.57
C SER A 549 -22.69 -22.19 -23.19
N SER A 550 -21.77 -21.58 -23.95
CA SER A 550 -20.66 -22.27 -24.63
C SER A 550 -19.62 -22.95 -23.72
N HIS A 551 -19.70 -22.75 -22.40
CA HIS A 551 -18.66 -23.14 -21.44
C HIS A 551 -19.05 -24.25 -20.46
N VAL A 552 -20.34 -24.61 -20.37
CA VAL A 552 -20.84 -25.64 -19.45
C VAL A 552 -22.05 -26.32 -20.10
N SER A 553 -22.07 -27.65 -20.11
CA SER A 553 -23.21 -28.44 -20.59
C SER A 553 -24.38 -28.42 -19.58
N PRO A 554 -25.64 -28.66 -20.01
CA PRO A 554 -26.76 -28.75 -19.08
C PRO A 554 -26.57 -29.86 -18.03
N GLU A 555 -26.01 -31.01 -18.43
CA GLU A 555 -25.73 -32.16 -17.55
C GLU A 555 -24.70 -31.81 -16.44
N GLU A 556 -23.67 -31.01 -16.76
CA GLU A 556 -22.71 -30.52 -15.77
C GLU A 556 -23.37 -29.52 -14.81
N CYS A 557 -24.25 -28.64 -15.30
CA CYS A 557 -25.03 -27.73 -14.46
C CYS A 557 -25.96 -28.47 -13.49
N GLU A 558 -26.65 -29.52 -13.95
CA GLU A 558 -27.50 -30.37 -13.10
C GLU A 558 -26.67 -31.10 -12.03
N ARG A 559 -25.56 -31.73 -12.42
CA ARG A 559 -24.66 -32.42 -11.46
C ARG A 559 -24.06 -31.47 -10.42
N LEU A 560 -23.65 -30.27 -10.82
CA LEU A 560 -23.16 -29.24 -9.89
C LEU A 560 -24.28 -28.76 -8.95
N HIS A 561 -25.53 -28.70 -9.42
CA HIS A 561 -26.67 -28.39 -8.55
C HIS A 561 -26.88 -29.47 -7.50
N GLU A 562 -26.88 -30.76 -7.89
CA GLU A 562 -27.01 -31.88 -6.96
C GLU A 562 -25.89 -31.90 -5.91
N GLU A 563 -24.63 -31.73 -6.33
CA GLU A 563 -23.48 -31.68 -5.41
C GLU A 563 -23.62 -30.53 -4.39
N VAL A 564 -24.02 -29.33 -4.83
CA VAL A 564 -24.24 -28.18 -3.94
C VAL A 564 -25.40 -28.42 -2.97
N GLN A 565 -26.49 -29.07 -3.39
CA GLN A 565 -27.59 -29.44 -2.50
C GLN A 565 -27.15 -30.46 -1.43
N LEU A 566 -26.36 -31.48 -1.81
CA LEU A 566 -25.81 -32.46 -0.88
C LEU A 566 -24.86 -31.81 0.14
N LEU A 567 -23.97 -30.92 -0.31
CA LEU A 567 -23.08 -30.15 0.57
C LEU A 567 -23.86 -29.25 1.54
N LEU A 568 -24.92 -28.60 1.08
CA LEU A 568 -25.82 -27.78 1.92
C LEU A 568 -26.51 -28.63 2.99
N LEU A 569 -27.05 -29.81 2.62
CA LEU A 569 -27.66 -30.74 3.58
C LEU A 569 -26.67 -31.21 4.64
N LEU A 570 -25.42 -31.50 4.25
CA LEU A 570 -24.35 -31.90 5.18
C LEU A 570 -23.98 -30.78 6.16
N GLU A 571 -23.85 -29.52 5.72
CA GLU A 571 -23.57 -28.40 6.63
C GLU A 571 -24.77 -28.08 7.55
N LEU A 572 -26.01 -28.20 7.06
CA LEU A 572 -27.20 -28.07 7.90
C LEU A 572 -27.27 -29.14 9.00
N GLN A 573 -26.89 -30.38 8.69
CA GLN A 573 -26.78 -31.47 9.68
C GLN A 573 -25.67 -31.23 10.70
N LYS A 574 -24.45 -30.86 10.27
CA LYS A 574 -23.34 -30.47 11.17
C LYS A 574 -23.75 -29.30 12.07
N GLY A 575 -24.44 -28.30 11.50
CA GLY A 575 -24.99 -27.17 12.25
C GLY A 575 -26.06 -27.57 13.28
N ALA A 576 -26.80 -28.66 13.08
CA ALA A 576 -27.71 -29.22 14.07
C ALA A 576 -26.99 -30.04 15.15
N GLN A 577 -25.89 -30.74 14.82
CA GLN A 577 -25.05 -31.45 15.78
C GLN A 577 -24.35 -30.48 16.73
N ARG A 578 -23.65 -29.45 16.21
CA ARG A 578 -22.97 -28.42 17.01
C ARG A 578 -23.89 -27.77 18.04
N ARG A 579 -25.12 -27.40 17.64
CA ARG A 579 -26.13 -26.83 18.57
C ARG A 579 -26.55 -27.78 19.70
N ARG A 580 -26.54 -29.10 19.47
CA ARG A 580 -26.78 -30.10 20.53
C ARG A 580 -25.59 -30.27 21.46
N GLU A 581 -24.37 -30.12 20.95
CA GLU A 581 -23.13 -30.15 21.72
C GLU A 581 -23.00 -28.90 22.60
N GLU A 582 -23.27 -27.71 22.05
CA GLU A 582 -23.39 -26.44 22.77
C GLU A 582 -24.41 -26.56 23.93
N GLN A 583 -25.61 -27.05 23.67
CA GLN A 583 -26.65 -27.27 24.70
C GLN A 583 -26.21 -28.28 25.78
N ARG A 584 -25.49 -29.34 25.41
CA ARG A 584 -24.92 -30.31 26.37
C ARG A 584 -23.85 -29.64 27.25
N MET A 585 -22.97 -28.84 26.65
CA MET A 585 -21.95 -28.08 27.38
C MET A 585 -22.58 -27.05 28.34
N GLU A 586 -23.58 -26.28 27.89
CA GLU A 586 -24.31 -25.33 28.74
C GLU A 586 -25.00 -26.03 29.92
N ALA A 587 -25.61 -27.20 29.70
CA ALA A 587 -26.22 -28.00 30.77
C ALA A 587 -25.19 -28.52 31.79
N LEU A 588 -24.01 -28.99 31.33
CA LEU A 588 -22.92 -29.44 32.20
C LEU A 588 -22.29 -28.28 32.99
N LEU A 589 -22.14 -27.11 32.38
CA LEU A 589 -21.67 -25.89 33.04
C LEU A 589 -22.68 -25.38 34.08
N ALA A 590 -23.99 -25.47 33.79
CA ALA A 590 -25.03 -25.16 34.77
C ALA A 590 -25.02 -26.14 35.94
N HIS A 591 -24.92 -27.45 35.68
CA HIS A 591 -24.88 -28.48 36.71
C HIS A 591 -23.66 -28.34 37.63
N THR A 592 -22.46 -28.22 37.07
CA THR A 592 -21.23 -28.03 37.85
C THR A 592 -21.26 -26.71 38.64
N HIS A 593 -21.85 -25.63 38.09
CA HIS A 593 -22.04 -24.40 38.86
C HIS A 593 -22.97 -24.62 40.06
N THR A 594 -24.10 -25.32 39.91
CA THR A 594 -25.00 -25.61 41.04
C THR A 594 -24.35 -26.49 42.11
N GLN A 595 -23.51 -27.46 41.73
CA GLN A 595 -22.73 -28.26 42.68
C GLN A 595 -21.70 -27.42 43.45
N LEU A 596 -21.01 -26.50 42.77
CA LEU A 596 -20.08 -25.56 43.42
C LEU A 596 -20.79 -24.57 44.35
N GLU A 597 -22.02 -24.15 44.05
CA GLU A 597 -22.81 -23.33 44.97
C GLU A 597 -23.25 -24.12 46.21
N LEU A 598 -23.70 -25.38 46.05
CA LEU A 598 -24.02 -26.27 47.18
C LEU A 598 -22.82 -26.50 48.09
N LEU A 599 -21.64 -26.77 47.53
CA LEU A 599 -20.39 -26.95 48.29
C LEU A 599 -19.92 -25.66 48.99
N ARG A 600 -20.09 -24.49 48.35
CA ARG A 600 -19.77 -23.19 48.95
C ARG A 600 -20.67 -22.86 50.15
N ASP A 601 -21.95 -23.21 50.05
CA ASP A 601 -22.96 -22.86 51.05
C ASP A 601 -23.20 -24.00 52.07
N ALA A 602 -22.29 -24.98 52.12
CA ALA A 602 -22.39 -26.17 52.96
C ALA A 602 -22.35 -25.85 54.48
N PRO A 603 -23.23 -26.48 55.30
CA PRO A 603 -23.26 -26.27 56.74
C PRO A 603 -22.04 -26.90 57.45
N PRO A 604 -21.55 -26.29 58.55
CA PRO A 604 -20.45 -26.85 59.34
C PRO A 604 -20.89 -28.15 60.03
N LEU A 605 -19.96 -29.11 60.15
CA LEU A 605 -20.20 -30.49 60.62
C LEU A 605 -20.95 -30.60 61.97
N SER A 606 -20.89 -29.58 62.83
CA SER A 606 -21.61 -29.51 64.11
C SER A 606 -23.11 -29.18 64.00
N VAL A 607 -23.63 -28.96 62.78
CA VAL A 607 -25.02 -28.51 62.52
C VAL A 607 -25.70 -29.34 61.40
N VAL A 608 -24.98 -30.28 60.77
CA VAL A 608 -25.48 -31.10 59.65
C VAL A 608 -26.61 -32.03 60.10
N THR A 609 -27.72 -32.04 59.36
CA THR A 609 -28.77 -33.06 59.48
C THR A 609 -28.61 -34.13 58.40
N ALA A 610 -29.23 -35.31 58.58
CA ALA A 610 -29.19 -36.38 57.57
C ALA A 610 -29.72 -35.91 56.20
N THR A 611 -30.80 -35.11 56.20
CA THR A 611 -31.37 -34.48 54.99
C THR A 611 -30.45 -33.47 54.32
N ASP A 612 -29.52 -32.85 55.05
CA ASP A 612 -28.48 -32.02 54.43
C ASP A 612 -27.41 -32.90 53.78
N ALA A 613 -27.01 -34.00 54.43
CA ALA A 613 -26.00 -34.93 53.91
C ALA A 613 -26.46 -35.60 52.59
N ASP A 614 -27.73 -36.02 52.50
CA ASP A 614 -28.32 -36.59 51.29
C ASP A 614 -28.27 -35.62 50.10
N SER A 615 -28.31 -34.30 50.34
CA SER A 615 -28.23 -33.28 49.29
C SER A 615 -26.85 -33.16 48.61
N PHE A 616 -25.80 -33.76 49.21
CA PHE A 616 -24.46 -33.83 48.62
C PHE A 616 -24.19 -35.16 47.89
N LEU A 617 -25.12 -36.12 47.94
CA LEU A 617 -24.98 -37.38 47.21
C LEU A 617 -25.29 -37.20 45.72
N SER A 618 -24.60 -37.98 44.87
CA SER A 618 -24.94 -38.03 43.44
C SER A 618 -26.32 -38.69 43.25
N PRO A 619 -27.23 -38.12 42.43
CA PRO A 619 -28.48 -38.79 42.06
C PRO A 619 -28.27 -40.13 41.33
N SER A 620 -27.07 -40.37 40.78
CA SER A 620 -26.70 -41.68 40.24
C SER A 620 -26.18 -42.58 41.37
N GLY A 621 -26.98 -43.57 41.76
CA GLY A 621 -26.63 -44.53 42.82
C GLY A 621 -25.32 -45.27 42.57
N ALA A 622 -24.97 -45.57 41.31
CA ALA A 622 -23.70 -46.19 40.94
C ALA A 622 -22.49 -45.27 41.17
N ILE A 623 -22.62 -43.97 40.89
CA ILE A 623 -21.57 -42.97 41.18
C ILE A 623 -21.46 -42.77 42.70
N ALA A 624 -22.60 -42.68 43.40
CA ALA A 624 -22.63 -42.55 44.86
C ALA A 624 -22.09 -43.81 45.58
N ALA A 625 -22.25 -45.00 45.02
CA ALA A 625 -21.60 -46.23 45.51
C ALA A 625 -20.09 -46.16 45.30
N ARG A 626 -19.62 -46.01 44.05
CA ARG A 626 -18.18 -45.93 43.74
C ARG A 626 -17.44 -44.83 44.51
N ALA A 627 -18.09 -43.70 44.78
CA ALA A 627 -17.54 -42.64 45.62
C ALA A 627 -17.41 -43.04 47.11
N ARG A 628 -18.39 -43.77 47.66
CA ARG A 628 -18.30 -44.37 49.01
C ARG A 628 -17.21 -45.43 49.07
N ASP A 629 -17.11 -46.29 48.07
CA ASP A 629 -16.12 -47.38 48.03
C ASP A 629 -14.69 -46.82 47.94
N ALA A 630 -14.46 -45.81 47.10
CA ALA A 630 -13.20 -45.08 47.02
C ALA A 630 -12.85 -44.35 48.33
N HIS A 631 -13.84 -43.73 48.99
CA HIS A 631 -13.64 -43.08 50.30
C HIS A 631 -13.33 -44.11 51.40
N ASN A 632 -13.99 -45.27 51.38
CA ASN A 632 -13.74 -46.37 52.30
C ASN A 632 -12.33 -46.96 52.10
N ALA A 633 -11.90 -47.14 50.85
CA ALA A 633 -10.54 -47.56 50.53
C ALA A 633 -9.49 -46.55 51.02
N MET A 634 -9.70 -45.25 50.78
CA MET A 634 -8.85 -44.17 51.31
C MET A 634 -8.78 -44.19 52.84
N LEU A 635 -9.92 -44.36 53.53
CA LEU A 635 -9.97 -44.47 55.00
C LEU A 635 -9.31 -45.74 55.54
N GLN A 636 -9.26 -46.83 54.75
CA GLN A 636 -8.50 -48.03 55.09
C GLN A 636 -7.00 -47.82 54.88
N GLY A 637 -6.59 -47.19 53.78
CA GLY A 637 -5.19 -46.80 53.52
C GLY A 637 -4.61 -45.92 54.63
N VAL A 638 -5.35 -44.90 55.09
CA VAL A 638 -4.97 -44.03 56.21
C VAL A 638 -4.88 -44.77 57.56
N ARG A 639 -5.44 -45.98 57.68
CA ARG A 639 -5.31 -46.85 58.86
C ARG A 639 -4.16 -47.87 58.74
N LEU A 640 -3.52 -48.00 57.59
CA LEU A 640 -2.34 -48.85 57.42
C LEU A 640 -1.09 -48.13 57.97
N PRO A 641 -0.07 -48.87 58.43
CA PRO A 641 1.23 -48.29 58.76
C PRO A 641 1.85 -47.56 57.55
N TRP A 642 2.45 -46.40 57.79
CA TRP A 642 2.99 -45.48 56.76
C TRP A 642 3.95 -46.13 55.75
N TRP A 643 4.59 -47.25 56.11
CA TRP A 643 5.49 -48.00 55.22
C TRP A 643 4.76 -48.86 54.17
N ARG A 644 3.47 -49.18 54.37
CA ARG A 644 2.64 -49.85 53.35
C ARG A 644 2.11 -48.89 52.29
N THR A 645 1.93 -47.62 52.64
CA THR A 645 1.50 -46.55 51.71
C THR A 645 2.63 -46.01 50.82
N LEU A 646 3.83 -46.60 50.87
CA LEU A 646 4.97 -46.21 50.01
C LEU A 646 4.96 -46.86 48.61
N GLY A 647 4.08 -47.82 48.35
CA GLY A 647 4.04 -48.60 47.11
C GLY A 647 2.86 -48.31 46.17
N GLU A 648 1.86 -47.53 46.60
CA GLU A 648 0.74 -47.14 45.74
C GLU A 648 1.09 -45.87 44.98
N THR A 649 1.31 -45.99 43.67
CA THR A 649 1.58 -44.84 42.80
C THR A 649 0.35 -43.94 42.72
N VAL A 650 0.52 -42.66 43.05
CA VAL A 650 -0.57 -41.67 43.00
C VAL A 650 -0.74 -41.18 41.56
N ASP A 651 -1.19 -42.08 40.69
CA ASP A 651 -1.40 -41.88 39.25
C ASP A 651 -2.65 -41.01 38.96
N THR A 652 -2.78 -39.89 39.67
CA THR A 652 -3.93 -38.96 39.55
C THR A 652 -3.54 -37.49 39.72
N PHE A 653 -2.25 -37.16 39.70
CA PHE A 653 -1.76 -35.79 39.54
C PHE A 653 -0.94 -35.64 38.26
N PRO A 654 -1.35 -34.78 37.30
CA PRO A 654 -0.52 -34.45 36.16
C PRO A 654 0.80 -33.80 36.62
N PRO A 655 1.98 -34.19 36.10
CA PRO A 655 3.26 -33.79 36.67
C PRO A 655 3.53 -32.27 36.65
N ALA A 656 2.79 -31.51 35.84
CA ALA A 656 2.87 -30.04 35.80
C ALA A 656 2.51 -29.36 37.14
N SER A 657 1.59 -29.92 37.94
CA SER A 657 1.10 -29.22 39.15
C SER A 657 2.03 -29.32 40.36
N LEU A 658 2.95 -30.29 40.40
CA LEU A 658 3.94 -30.38 41.49
C LEU A 658 5.06 -29.35 41.33
N GLN A 659 5.49 -29.11 40.08
CA GLN A 659 6.57 -28.17 39.77
C GLN A 659 6.17 -26.70 40.04
N GLU A 660 4.89 -26.36 39.93
CA GLU A 660 4.36 -25.05 40.36
C GLU A 660 4.32 -24.93 41.90
N LEU A 661 4.02 -26.00 42.65
CA LEU A 661 4.01 -25.96 44.12
C LEU A 661 5.41 -25.88 44.74
N GLU A 662 6.42 -26.56 44.17
CA GLU A 662 7.81 -26.41 44.64
C GLU A 662 8.33 -24.97 44.43
N ALA A 663 7.94 -24.32 43.33
CA ALA A 663 8.30 -22.93 43.06
C ALA A 663 7.69 -21.94 44.08
N ASP A 664 6.43 -22.14 44.48
CA ASP A 664 5.75 -21.30 45.47
C ASP A 664 6.21 -21.57 46.92
N LEU A 665 6.73 -22.76 47.23
CA LEU A 665 7.17 -23.15 48.59
C LEU A 665 8.68 -23.02 48.84
N GLY A 666 9.51 -22.99 47.80
CA GLY A 666 10.98 -22.84 47.92
C GLY A 666 11.47 -21.52 48.53
N GLY A 667 10.58 -20.56 48.80
CA GLY A 667 10.90 -19.22 49.32
C GLY A 667 11.14 -19.11 50.84
N LEU A 668 11.07 -20.20 51.62
CA LEU A 668 11.08 -20.16 53.09
C LEU A 668 12.16 -21.03 53.77
N TYR A 669 13.43 -20.82 53.42
CA TYR A 669 14.54 -21.20 54.31
C TYR A 669 15.66 -20.14 54.34
N VAL A 670 15.57 -19.19 55.28
CA VAL A 670 16.61 -18.18 55.51
C VAL A 670 17.59 -18.70 56.58
N GLY A 671 18.65 -19.37 56.13
CA GLY A 671 19.77 -19.85 56.97
C GLY A 671 21.10 -19.47 56.32
N ALA A 672 21.76 -18.42 56.84
CA ALA A 672 22.83 -17.72 56.13
C ALA A 672 24.13 -18.51 55.95
N VAL A 673 24.73 -18.41 54.75
CA VAL A 673 26.15 -18.70 54.51
C VAL A 673 26.79 -17.56 53.72
N CYS A 674 27.34 -16.58 54.44
CA CYS A 674 28.22 -15.57 53.83
C CYS A 674 29.60 -16.16 53.57
N ARG A 675 30.05 -16.23 52.31
CA ARG A 675 31.45 -16.55 52.00
C ARG A 675 32.36 -15.37 52.33
N HIS A 676 33.38 -15.60 53.16
CA HIS A 676 34.57 -14.75 53.24
C HIS A 676 35.83 -15.61 53.14
N LYS A 677 36.84 -15.13 52.41
CA LYS A 677 38.13 -15.82 52.24
C LYS A 677 39.04 -15.51 53.43
N GLY A 678 39.59 -16.53 54.10
CA GLY A 678 40.45 -16.32 55.28
C GLY A 678 41.35 -17.50 55.63
N LYS A 679 42.58 -17.48 55.11
CA LYS A 679 43.84 -18.05 55.65
C LYS A 679 43.78 -19.35 56.50
N SER A 680 44.29 -20.44 55.91
CA SER A 680 45.27 -21.40 56.48
C SER A 680 45.37 -21.58 58.00
N CYS A 681 45.07 -22.80 58.50
CA CYS A 681 46.07 -23.56 59.26
C CYS A 681 45.82 -25.09 59.31
N LYS A 682 46.86 -25.81 59.75
CA LYS A 682 47.17 -27.25 59.68
C LYS A 682 46.31 -28.18 60.59
N ARG A 683 46.22 -29.48 60.18
CA ARG A 683 46.06 -30.70 61.02
C ARG A 683 44.69 -30.86 61.76
N THR A 684 44.22 -32.05 62.18
CA THR A 684 44.81 -33.42 62.21
C THR A 684 43.74 -34.52 62.03
N THR A 685 44.13 -35.62 61.37
CA THR A 685 43.74 -37.06 61.50
C THR A 685 42.60 -37.56 62.42
N LEU A 686 42.01 -38.71 62.00
CA LEU A 686 41.37 -39.83 62.76
C LEU A 686 39.86 -40.09 62.56
N GLU A 687 39.58 -41.03 61.65
CA GLU A 687 38.71 -42.23 61.83
C GLU A 687 38.91 -42.94 63.21
N PRO A 688 38.03 -43.85 63.70
CA PRO A 688 36.92 -44.51 62.99
C PRO A 688 35.58 -44.70 63.78
N SER A 689 34.62 -45.37 63.13
CA SER A 689 33.64 -46.32 63.71
C SER A 689 32.73 -45.94 64.89
N ARG A 690 31.41 -45.87 64.62
CA ARG A 690 30.48 -46.95 64.99
C ARG A 690 29.18 -46.91 64.19
#